data_AF-A0A6G8DEK7-F1
#
_entry.id   AF-A0A6G8DEK7-F1
#
_cell.length_a   1.000
_cell.length_b   1.000
_cell.length_c   1.000
_cell.angle_alpha   90.00
_cell.angle_beta   90.00
_cell.angle_gamma   90.00
#
_symmetry.space_group_name_H-M   'P 1'
#
loop_
_entity.id
_entity.type
_entity.pdbx_description
1 polymer ?
#
loop_
_entity_poly.entity_id
_entity_poly.type
_entity_poly.pdbx_seq_one_letter_code
_entity_poly.pdbx_strand_id
1 'polypeptide(L)'
;MIKTKRHFFLRSLPDAIQRLALGTGAALVFSIVPSTEAAPQEAYQWQNVRIDGGGFVPAIIFNRSEPNLIYARTDIGGAYRWNEANQEWEPLLDWVGWDKWGWNGVMSIATDPVDPDRVYAALGMYTNDWDPNNGAIARSSDRGETWQVTELPFKVGGNMPGRGMGERLRIDPNDNSTIYYGAELGEGLWRSTDYGATWYKVQSFPNPGTYAADPDDEGGYGNKLQGVVWVTFDPTSGNSGQGSDVIYVGVADKAYSLYRSTDGGATWGVIPGAPSGLIPHKGVYDEVNGALYVAMSDTGGPYDGETGAVWKFDVASQAWSEISPMTAASGELYFGYSGLTIDRQNPNTLMVASLNSWWPDMVLFRSTDAGASWSRIWDWAGYPERSKRYEMDISSVPWLHLGANPQPPEEALKLGWMNESVEIDPHNSDRFMYGTGATIYGSNNLTAWDSDGIVTIKPMIKGLEETAVLDLASPPSGNANIFSALGDIGGFKHVDVNAVPELMYQTPYLTSTTGIDFAALDPSIMVRVGNVDGVHIGVSTSVGDNWWAGQEPAGVTGGGSVAMSADGGAIVWSPQGAGVHVSTTFGSSWTASSGLPEGARVESDRVNPQVFYGFSAGTFYRSNNGGASFSATVASGLPTSAKFLAAPAVEGDIWLAGSGVMVGDDTLTGLWRSTDGGASFTKIASVEEGVNIGLGAAAPGSGYQTLYLVGTVDQVTGVFRSTDEGATWTRINDDAHQYGNMGEAITGDPRIYGRVYLGTNGRGLLYADPGGGSSSGGSSSSSSSSSGSGGSGSSSSSSSSSSSSSSSSSSSSSGGSGSSSSGSSSSGSSGSSGSSSSSSSGGSSSGSSSSSSSSGGSSGGSSGGTASCEYIEGSHWGAGFTGAIRITNTGDAPIEGWQLTFSYTGSSRITNLWNANLSGSNPYTASGLGWNSVIQPGTYAEFGYQGEKTSEEPLEVPAITGEMCE
;
A
#
# COMPACT_ATOMS: atom_id res chain seq x y z
N MET A 1 -12.64 8.12 -53.27
CA MET A 1 -12.24 8.95 -54.42
C MET A 1 -12.60 10.41 -54.13
N ILE A 2 -11.57 11.30 -54.11
CA ILE A 2 -11.57 12.67 -54.68
C ILE A 2 -12.62 13.65 -54.08
N LYS A 3 -12.32 14.72 -53.32
CA LYS A 3 -11.23 15.73 -53.33
C LYS A 3 -11.25 16.48 -51.96
N THR A 4 -10.16 16.62 -51.20
CA THR A 4 -9.15 17.73 -51.23
C THR A 4 -9.75 19.16 -51.29
N LYS A 5 -9.30 20.20 -50.56
CA LYS A 5 -7.94 20.60 -50.12
C LYS A 5 -7.98 21.96 -49.35
N ARG A 6 -6.92 22.18 -48.52
CA ARG A 6 -6.06 23.40 -48.37
C ARG A 6 -6.41 24.58 -47.45
N HIS A 7 -5.63 24.65 -46.35
CA HIS A 7 -4.50 25.55 -46.06
C HIS A 7 -4.50 27.06 -46.45
N PHE A 8 -4.26 27.88 -45.40
CA PHE A 8 -3.30 28.99 -45.20
C PHE A 8 -3.17 30.13 -46.24
N PHE A 9 -3.31 31.39 -45.80
CA PHE A 9 -2.22 32.41 -45.65
C PHE A 9 -2.75 33.78 -45.15
N LEU A 10 -2.20 34.25 -44.02
CA LEU A 10 -1.61 35.58 -43.70
C LEU A 10 -2.21 36.94 -44.16
N ARG A 11 -2.24 37.85 -43.17
CA ARG A 11 -1.89 39.31 -43.15
C ARG A 11 -2.98 40.40 -43.06
N SER A 12 -2.91 41.11 -41.92
CA SER A 12 -2.95 42.57 -41.67
C SER A 12 -4.18 43.44 -42.03
N LEU A 13 -4.85 43.96 -40.98
CA LEU A 13 -5.24 45.36 -40.62
C LEU A 13 -5.54 46.41 -41.74
N PRO A 14 -6.25 47.54 -41.48
CA PRO A 14 -7.34 47.86 -40.52
C PRO A 14 -8.48 48.73 -41.15
N ASP A 15 -9.45 49.11 -40.30
CA ASP A 15 -10.27 50.33 -40.34
C ASP A 15 -11.44 50.55 -41.35
N ALA A 16 -12.63 50.57 -40.74
CA ALA A 16 -13.52 51.73 -40.63
C ALA A 16 -14.60 52.02 -41.72
N ILE A 17 -15.85 51.94 -41.21
CA ILE A 17 -16.96 52.92 -41.34
C ILE A 17 -18.14 52.62 -42.31
N GLN A 18 -19.26 52.32 -41.63
CA GLN A 18 -20.67 52.70 -41.85
C GLN A 18 -21.40 52.27 -43.12
N ARG A 19 -22.44 51.43 -42.91
CA ARG A 19 -23.82 51.79 -43.30
C ARG A 19 -24.88 51.29 -42.30
N LEU A 20 -25.72 52.26 -41.97
CA LEU A 20 -27.00 52.31 -41.24
C LEU A 20 -27.99 51.16 -41.55
N ALA A 21 -28.66 50.63 -40.51
CA ALA A 21 -30.11 50.33 -40.54
C ALA A 21 -30.64 49.99 -39.13
N LEU A 22 -31.61 50.81 -38.66
CA LEU A 22 -32.87 50.46 -37.96
C LEU A 22 -32.86 49.13 -37.16
N GLY A 23 -33.03 49.07 -35.85
CA GLY A 23 -33.99 49.78 -35.02
C GLY A 23 -34.87 48.76 -34.30
N THR A 24 -34.52 48.41 -33.06
CA THR A 24 -35.42 47.83 -32.05
C THR A 24 -34.80 48.08 -30.69
N GLY A 25 -35.46 48.87 -29.85
CA GLY A 25 -35.04 49.07 -28.46
C GLY A 25 -35.27 47.79 -27.67
N ALA A 26 -34.19 47.05 -27.43
CA ALA A 26 -34.13 46.08 -26.35
C ALA A 26 -33.52 46.79 -25.14
N ALA A 27 -34.28 46.91 -24.05
CA ALA A 27 -33.72 47.26 -22.76
C ALA A 27 -32.71 46.16 -22.40
N LEU A 28 -31.42 46.46 -22.55
CA LEU A 28 -30.33 45.66 -22.00
C LEU A 28 -30.42 45.79 -20.48
N VAL A 29 -31.12 44.85 -19.86
CA VAL A 29 -30.88 44.52 -18.46
C VAL A 29 -29.47 43.96 -18.44
N PHE A 30 -28.50 44.79 -18.02
CA PHE A 30 -27.22 44.28 -17.57
C PHE A 30 -27.53 43.43 -16.33
N SER A 31 -27.66 42.11 -16.52
CA SER A 31 -27.48 41.19 -15.41
C SER A 31 -26.05 41.41 -14.92
N ILE A 32 -25.92 42.17 -13.83
CA ILE A 32 -24.74 42.15 -13.00
C ILE A 32 -24.69 40.70 -12.50
N VAL A 33 -23.88 39.87 -13.16
CA VAL A 33 -23.51 38.58 -12.59
C VAL A 33 -22.67 38.96 -11.37
N PRO A 34 -23.12 38.67 -10.13
CA PRO A 34 -22.26 38.89 -8.99
C PRO A 34 -20.99 38.08 -9.21
N SER A 35 -19.84 38.75 -9.19
CA SER A 35 -18.56 38.07 -9.03
C SER A 35 -18.62 37.37 -7.67
N THR A 36 -18.83 36.05 -7.68
CA THR A 36 -18.64 35.21 -6.50
C THR A 36 -17.18 35.31 -6.12
N GLU A 37 -16.91 36.01 -5.01
CA GLU A 37 -15.58 36.14 -4.45
C GLU A 37 -15.22 34.80 -3.79
N ALA A 38 -14.01 34.29 -4.06
CA ALA A 38 -13.56 33.05 -3.44
C ALA A 38 -13.54 33.21 -1.91
N ALA A 39 -13.80 32.11 -1.19
CA ALA A 39 -13.69 32.11 0.26
C ALA A 39 -12.34 32.68 0.72
N PRO A 40 -12.29 33.48 1.80
CA PRO A 40 -11.05 34.03 2.32
C PRO A 40 -10.08 32.90 2.68
N GLN A 41 -8.78 33.14 2.51
CA GLN A 41 -7.73 32.19 2.85
C GLN A 41 -6.99 32.63 4.12
N GLU A 42 -6.78 31.71 5.04
CA GLU A 42 -5.96 31.89 6.25
C GLU A 42 -4.70 31.04 6.14
N ALA A 43 -3.55 31.62 6.49
CA ALA A 43 -2.29 30.89 6.49
C ALA A 43 -2.27 29.82 7.59
N TYR A 44 -1.84 28.62 7.24
CA TYR A 44 -1.71 27.46 8.13
C TYR A 44 -0.36 26.80 7.93
N GLN A 45 0.14 26.13 8.97
CA GLN A 45 1.36 25.34 8.91
C GLN A 45 0.99 23.86 8.81
N TRP A 46 1.22 23.26 7.65
CA TRP A 46 0.95 21.84 7.41
C TRP A 46 2.19 21.00 7.67
N GLN A 47 2.02 19.90 8.41
CA GLN A 47 3.08 18.94 8.71
C GLN A 47 2.50 17.54 8.76
N ASN A 48 3.34 16.52 8.54
CA ASN A 48 2.94 15.15 8.83
C ASN A 48 2.96 14.87 10.33
N VAL A 49 1.96 14.12 10.80
CA VAL A 49 2.10 13.32 12.02
C VAL A 49 3.12 12.24 11.71
N ARG A 50 4.18 12.16 12.51
CA ARG A 50 5.38 11.41 12.16
C ARG A 50 5.19 9.90 12.38
N ILE A 51 5.27 9.13 11.29
CA ILE A 51 5.26 7.66 11.25
C ILE A 51 6.56 7.13 10.62
N ASP A 52 7.16 7.87 9.69
CA ASP A 52 8.39 7.53 8.95
C ASP A 52 8.21 6.28 8.03
N GLY A 53 7.60 6.47 6.84
CA GLY A 53 7.43 5.45 5.80
C GLY A 53 6.00 4.90 5.70
N GLY A 54 5.88 3.57 5.74
CA GLY A 54 4.61 2.84 5.79
C GLY A 54 4.00 2.45 4.44
N GLY A 55 4.71 2.67 3.32
CA GLY A 55 4.28 2.33 1.97
C GLY A 55 5.43 1.79 1.10
N PHE A 56 5.14 1.53 -0.17
CA PHE A 56 6.06 0.89 -1.11
C PHE A 56 6.88 1.93 -1.89
N VAL A 57 8.20 1.86 -1.73
CA VAL A 57 9.14 2.65 -2.54
C VAL A 57 9.70 1.82 -3.70
N PRO A 58 9.09 1.85 -4.91
CA PRO A 58 9.52 1.06 -6.07
C PRO A 58 10.86 1.48 -6.67
N ALA A 59 11.31 2.73 -6.49
CA ALA A 59 12.64 3.14 -6.92
C ALA A 59 13.28 4.29 -6.13
N ILE A 60 14.60 4.18 -6.00
CA ILE A 60 15.53 5.20 -5.52
C ILE A 60 16.46 5.55 -6.68
N ILE A 61 16.74 6.83 -6.91
CA ILE A 61 17.48 7.30 -8.09
C ILE A 61 18.55 8.30 -7.64
N PHE A 62 19.81 7.88 -7.72
CA PHE A 62 20.96 8.75 -7.52
C PHE A 62 21.31 9.52 -8.78
N ASN A 63 21.62 10.82 -8.65
CA ASN A 63 22.22 11.56 -9.74
C ASN A 63 23.65 11.05 -10.01
N ARG A 64 23.96 10.80 -11.29
CA ARG A 64 25.25 10.22 -11.69
C ARG A 64 26.43 11.20 -11.63
N SER A 65 26.17 12.50 -11.49
CA SER A 65 27.17 13.57 -11.59
C SER A 65 27.27 14.46 -10.35
N GLU A 66 26.21 14.54 -9.53
CA GLU A 66 26.21 15.29 -8.29
C GLU A 66 26.07 14.36 -7.07
N PRO A 67 27.05 14.32 -6.14
CA PRO A 67 26.96 13.52 -4.93
C PRO A 67 25.83 14.00 -4.02
N ASN A 68 25.18 13.06 -3.34
CA ASN A 68 24.07 13.30 -2.40
C ASN A 68 22.78 13.85 -3.01
N LEU A 69 22.70 14.02 -4.34
CA LEU A 69 21.43 14.30 -5.01
C LEU A 69 20.71 12.99 -5.30
N ILE A 70 19.68 12.69 -4.50
CA ILE A 70 18.95 11.42 -4.52
C ILE A 70 17.46 11.73 -4.58
N TYR A 71 16.73 10.95 -5.37
CA TYR A 71 15.27 11.00 -5.42
C TYR A 71 14.68 9.63 -5.08
N ALA A 72 13.43 9.62 -4.61
CA ALA A 72 12.62 8.43 -4.46
C ALA A 72 11.27 8.65 -5.14
N ARG A 73 10.74 7.61 -5.80
CA ARG A 73 9.37 7.60 -6.32
C ARG A 73 8.54 6.57 -5.57
N THR A 74 7.27 6.89 -5.38
CA THR A 74 6.28 6.07 -4.67
C THR A 74 5.14 5.69 -5.60
N ASP A 75 4.40 4.63 -5.26
CA ASP A 75 3.30 4.17 -6.11
C ASP A 75 2.01 4.98 -5.93
N ILE A 76 1.78 5.57 -4.75
CA ILE A 76 0.60 6.40 -4.45
C ILE A 76 0.91 7.78 -3.83
N GLY A 77 2.15 8.03 -3.40
CA GLY A 77 2.54 9.13 -2.51
C GLY A 77 3.39 10.25 -3.11
N GLY A 78 3.48 10.32 -4.43
CA GLY A 78 4.30 11.29 -5.14
C GLY A 78 5.79 10.92 -5.21
N ALA A 79 6.64 11.94 -5.24
CA ALA A 79 8.09 11.81 -5.33
C ALA A 79 8.78 12.70 -4.29
N TYR A 80 9.99 12.28 -3.91
CA TYR A 80 10.77 12.92 -2.85
C TYR A 80 12.19 13.21 -3.31
N ARG A 81 12.80 14.25 -2.74
CA ARG A 81 14.24 14.55 -2.87
C ARG A 81 14.92 14.41 -1.51
N TRP A 82 16.10 13.84 -1.50
CA TRP A 82 16.92 13.71 -0.30
C TRP A 82 17.57 15.03 0.10
N ASN A 83 17.45 15.38 1.38
CA ASN A 83 18.17 16.46 2.03
C ASN A 83 19.28 15.87 2.90
N GLU A 84 20.51 15.90 2.37
CA GLU A 84 21.69 15.34 3.03
C GLU A 84 22.01 16.01 4.38
N ALA A 85 21.75 17.31 4.53
CA ALA A 85 22.10 18.03 5.76
C ALA A 85 21.26 17.54 6.95
N ASN A 86 20.00 17.21 6.71
CA ASN A 86 19.05 16.78 7.72
C ASN A 86 18.82 15.26 7.75
N GLN A 87 19.37 14.54 6.77
CA GLN A 87 19.15 13.11 6.53
C GLN A 87 17.65 12.79 6.48
N GLU A 88 16.92 13.51 5.64
CA GLU A 88 15.46 13.39 5.48
C GLU A 88 15.03 13.61 4.02
N TRP A 89 13.82 13.16 3.71
CA TRP A 89 13.18 13.31 2.41
C TRP A 89 12.22 14.50 2.40
N GLU A 90 12.22 15.25 1.30
CA GLU A 90 11.34 16.39 1.04
C GLU A 90 10.33 16.02 -0.06
N PRO A 91 9.00 16.10 0.18
CA PRO A 91 7.99 15.81 -0.83
C PRO A 91 7.98 16.89 -1.93
N LEU A 92 7.80 16.47 -3.19
CA LEU A 92 7.90 17.35 -4.36
C LEU A 92 6.57 17.59 -5.07
N LEU A 93 5.52 16.82 -4.72
CA LEU A 93 4.26 16.75 -5.45
C LEU A 93 3.02 17.08 -4.60
N ASP A 94 3.19 17.68 -3.42
CA ASP A 94 2.07 18.04 -2.55
C ASP A 94 1.10 19.06 -3.17
N TRP A 95 1.52 19.74 -4.26
CA TRP A 95 0.69 20.62 -5.10
C TRP A 95 -0.35 19.87 -5.95
N VAL A 96 -0.20 18.56 -6.16
CA VAL A 96 -1.16 17.76 -6.92
C VAL A 96 -2.48 17.76 -6.17
N GLY A 97 -3.55 18.21 -6.85
CA GLY A 97 -4.88 18.39 -6.24
C GLY A 97 -5.90 17.33 -6.60
N TRP A 98 -7.13 17.54 -6.11
CA TRP A 98 -8.26 16.63 -6.23
C TRP A 98 -8.55 16.20 -7.67
N ASP A 99 -8.55 17.13 -8.64
CA ASP A 99 -8.89 16.81 -10.03
C ASP A 99 -7.82 15.98 -10.76
N LYS A 100 -6.58 16.02 -10.26
CA LYS A 100 -5.40 15.38 -10.85
C LYS A 100 -4.74 14.39 -9.89
N TRP A 101 -5.50 13.84 -8.94
CA TRP A 101 -4.99 12.98 -7.87
C TRP A 101 -4.14 11.81 -8.36
N GLY A 102 -4.45 11.26 -9.54
CA GLY A 102 -3.69 10.19 -10.17
C GLY A 102 -2.22 10.54 -10.41
N TRP A 103 -1.87 11.83 -10.47
CA TRP A 103 -0.48 12.27 -10.65
C TRP A 103 0.42 12.06 -9.43
N ASN A 104 -0.13 11.68 -8.27
CA ASN A 104 0.67 11.18 -7.15
C ASN A 104 1.22 9.76 -7.40
N GLY A 105 0.68 9.00 -8.35
CA GLY A 105 1.32 7.78 -8.81
C GLY A 105 2.53 8.12 -9.68
N VAL A 106 3.74 7.75 -9.25
CA VAL A 106 4.98 8.09 -9.97
C VAL A 106 5.61 6.83 -10.54
N MET A 107 5.38 6.62 -11.84
CA MET A 107 5.83 5.42 -12.54
C MET A 107 7.33 5.41 -12.83
N SER A 108 7.93 6.59 -13.03
CA SER A 108 9.37 6.71 -13.28
C SER A 108 9.89 8.11 -13.02
N ILE A 109 11.15 8.24 -12.61
CA ILE A 109 11.84 9.51 -12.45
C ILE A 109 13.22 9.47 -13.11
N ALA A 110 13.63 10.58 -13.72
CA ALA A 110 14.96 10.75 -14.30
C ALA A 110 15.57 12.07 -13.81
N THR A 111 16.74 11.99 -13.17
CA THR A 111 17.57 13.15 -12.83
C THR A 111 18.68 13.30 -13.86
N ASP A 112 18.90 14.53 -14.31
CA ASP A 112 19.78 14.83 -15.43
C ASP A 112 21.27 14.76 -15.03
N PRO A 113 22.09 13.90 -15.67
CA PRO A 113 23.51 13.80 -15.36
C PRO A 113 24.36 14.92 -15.98
N VAL A 114 23.81 15.73 -16.90
CA VAL A 114 24.49 16.86 -17.54
C VAL A 114 24.21 18.16 -16.81
N ASP A 115 22.95 18.36 -16.40
CA ASP A 115 22.48 19.55 -15.68
C ASP A 115 21.64 19.12 -14.44
N PRO A 116 22.29 18.85 -13.29
CA PRO A 116 21.64 18.24 -12.11
C PRO A 116 20.46 19.00 -11.50
N ASP A 117 20.24 20.26 -11.90
CA ASP A 117 19.04 21.01 -11.52
C ASP A 117 17.77 20.49 -12.21
N ARG A 118 17.92 19.69 -13.27
CA ARG A 118 16.79 19.10 -14.01
C ARG A 118 16.39 17.74 -13.48
N VAL A 119 15.08 17.58 -13.31
CA VAL A 119 14.45 16.31 -12.96
C VAL A 119 13.10 16.19 -13.67
N TYR A 120 12.75 14.95 -14.03
CA TYR A 120 11.55 14.62 -14.78
C TYR A 120 10.83 13.45 -14.12
N ALA A 121 9.51 13.48 -14.10
CA ALA A 121 8.69 12.42 -13.52
C ALA A 121 7.55 12.02 -14.48
N ALA A 122 7.30 10.72 -14.62
CA ALA A 122 6.15 10.16 -15.31
C ALA A 122 5.02 9.91 -14.30
N LEU A 123 3.92 10.64 -14.44
CA LEU A 123 2.83 10.75 -13.47
C LEU A 123 1.56 10.06 -13.98
N GLY A 124 0.82 9.41 -13.09
CA GLY A 124 -0.45 8.71 -13.32
C GLY A 124 -0.50 7.44 -12.46
N MET A 125 -1.67 7.09 -11.93
CA MET A 125 -1.75 6.04 -10.90
C MET A 125 -2.29 4.72 -11.44
N TYR A 126 -3.35 4.76 -12.25
CA TYR A 126 -3.98 3.57 -12.80
C TYR A 126 -4.23 3.69 -14.29
N THR A 127 -4.24 2.55 -14.98
CA THR A 127 -4.55 2.49 -16.42
C THR A 127 -5.94 1.91 -16.74
N ASN A 128 -6.70 1.51 -15.72
CA ASN A 128 -8.12 1.18 -15.81
C ASN A 128 -8.99 2.41 -15.49
N ASP A 129 -10.29 2.22 -15.28
CA ASP A 129 -11.24 3.31 -15.05
C ASP A 129 -11.20 3.91 -13.64
N TRP A 130 -10.34 3.41 -12.74
CA TRP A 130 -10.17 4.00 -11.42
C TRP A 130 -9.55 5.39 -11.47
N ASP A 131 -8.52 5.60 -12.31
CA ASP A 131 -7.99 6.93 -12.58
C ASP A 131 -8.70 7.52 -13.81
N PRO A 132 -9.50 8.59 -13.68
CA PRO A 132 -10.18 9.18 -14.83
C PRO A 132 -9.23 9.98 -15.74
N ASN A 133 -8.00 10.27 -15.29
CA ASN A 133 -7.06 11.11 -16.01
C ASN A 133 -6.11 10.30 -16.89
N ASN A 134 -5.62 10.94 -17.95
CA ASN A 134 -4.39 10.50 -18.59
C ASN A 134 -3.17 10.80 -17.71
N GLY A 135 -2.08 10.09 -17.97
CA GLY A 135 -0.81 10.38 -17.36
C GLY A 135 -0.15 11.62 -17.95
N ALA A 136 0.97 12.02 -17.37
CA ALA A 136 1.72 13.19 -17.80
C ALA A 136 3.23 13.01 -17.57
N ILE A 137 4.03 13.82 -18.25
CA ILE A 137 5.44 14.03 -17.90
C ILE A 137 5.56 15.42 -17.26
N ALA A 138 6.00 15.44 -16.00
CA ALA A 138 6.39 16.67 -15.31
C ALA A 138 7.90 16.90 -15.47
N ARG A 139 8.29 18.15 -15.68
CA ARG A 139 9.69 18.59 -15.75
C ARG A 139 9.93 19.75 -14.80
N SER A 140 11.05 19.69 -14.10
CA SER A 140 11.58 20.75 -13.25
C SER A 140 12.98 21.12 -13.71
N SER A 141 13.35 22.38 -13.49
CA SER A 141 14.72 22.90 -13.64
C SER A 141 15.28 23.48 -12.34
N ASP A 142 14.70 23.09 -11.22
CA ASP A 142 15.03 23.50 -9.86
C ASP A 142 14.90 22.33 -8.88
N ARG A 143 15.24 21.11 -9.35
CA ARG A 143 15.29 19.88 -8.53
C ARG A 143 13.94 19.46 -7.92
N GLY A 144 12.84 19.88 -8.53
CA GLY A 144 11.48 19.52 -8.14
C GLY A 144 10.76 20.54 -7.26
N GLU A 145 11.32 21.73 -7.04
CA GLU A 145 10.60 22.81 -6.33
C GLU A 145 9.41 23.32 -7.14
N THR A 146 9.57 23.46 -8.46
CA THR A 146 8.50 23.85 -9.37
C THR A 146 8.47 22.97 -10.62
N TRP A 147 7.26 22.76 -11.15
CA TRP A 147 7.02 21.82 -12.24
C TRP A 147 6.27 22.47 -13.39
N GLN A 148 6.62 22.06 -14.61
CA GLN A 148 5.80 22.21 -15.80
C GLN A 148 5.32 20.83 -16.25
N VAL A 149 4.06 20.70 -16.65
CA VAL A 149 3.45 19.40 -16.97
C VAL A 149 3.06 19.34 -18.44
N THR A 150 3.36 18.22 -19.08
CA THR A 150 2.89 17.87 -20.42
C THR A 150 2.06 16.59 -20.33
N GLU A 151 0.74 16.70 -20.50
CA GLU A 151 -0.14 15.54 -20.51
C GLU A 151 0.13 14.63 -21.71
N LEU A 152 0.09 13.33 -21.45
CA LEU A 152 0.20 12.28 -22.46
C LEU A 152 -1.18 11.93 -23.02
N PRO A 153 -1.27 11.40 -24.25
CA PRO A 153 -2.55 10.97 -24.82
C PRO A 153 -3.04 9.60 -24.30
N PHE A 154 -2.48 9.09 -23.21
CA PHE A 154 -2.78 7.79 -22.60
C PHE A 154 -2.52 7.82 -21.08
N LYS A 155 -3.03 6.81 -20.36
CA LYS A 155 -2.85 6.66 -18.90
C LYS A 155 -1.47 6.08 -18.53
N VAL A 156 -1.05 6.32 -17.30
CA VAL A 156 0.21 5.79 -16.71
C VAL A 156 -0.14 5.08 -15.39
N GLY A 157 0.55 3.96 -15.11
CA GLY A 157 0.19 3.02 -14.06
C GLY A 157 1.13 3.00 -12.86
N GLY A 158 1.34 4.14 -12.20
CA GLY A 158 2.20 4.29 -11.02
C GLY A 158 1.88 3.29 -9.89
N ASN A 159 0.62 2.85 -9.77
CA ASN A 159 0.17 1.82 -8.82
C ASN A 159 -0.40 0.56 -9.52
N MET A 160 0.03 0.25 -10.74
CA MET A 160 -0.35 -0.96 -11.47
C MET A 160 0.67 -2.11 -11.22
N PRO A 161 0.35 -3.37 -11.57
CA PRO A 161 1.35 -4.43 -11.66
C PRO A 161 2.49 -4.04 -12.62
N GLY A 162 3.74 -4.38 -12.26
CA GLY A 162 4.92 -4.01 -13.07
C GLY A 162 5.62 -2.71 -12.68
N ARG A 163 5.12 -1.97 -11.67
CA ARG A 163 5.64 -0.65 -11.26
C ARG A 163 7.05 -0.63 -10.64
N GLY A 164 7.56 -1.80 -10.22
CA GLY A 164 8.93 -1.95 -9.74
C GLY A 164 9.98 -1.99 -10.86
N MET A 165 9.57 -2.37 -12.07
CA MET A 165 10.45 -2.37 -13.24
C MET A 165 10.79 -0.95 -13.67
N GLY A 166 12.04 -0.70 -14.06
CA GLY A 166 12.47 0.65 -14.40
C GLY A 166 13.97 0.88 -14.49
N GLU A 167 14.40 2.12 -14.75
CA GLU A 167 13.55 3.30 -14.97
C GLU A 167 13.07 3.41 -16.43
N ARG A 168 11.77 3.68 -16.62
CA ARG A 168 11.12 3.84 -17.93
C ARG A 168 11.45 5.15 -18.60
N LEU A 169 11.67 6.20 -17.80
CA LEU A 169 12.09 7.52 -18.24
C LEU A 169 13.61 7.61 -18.18
N ARG A 170 14.26 8.02 -19.28
CA ARG A 170 15.71 8.16 -19.32
C ARG A 170 16.15 9.33 -20.20
N ILE A 171 17.08 10.13 -19.66
CA ILE A 171 17.70 11.27 -20.33
C ILE A 171 18.97 10.78 -21.02
N ASP A 172 19.19 11.21 -22.25
CA ASP A 172 20.43 10.91 -22.96
C ASP A 172 21.60 11.66 -22.30
N PRO A 173 22.65 10.96 -21.82
CA PRO A 173 23.77 11.57 -21.11
C PRO A 173 24.67 12.43 -22.02
N ASN A 174 24.54 12.31 -23.35
CA ASN A 174 25.30 13.07 -24.33
C ASN A 174 24.49 14.21 -24.96
N ASP A 175 23.16 14.19 -24.86
CA ASP A 175 22.28 15.28 -25.28
C ASP A 175 21.05 15.32 -24.37
N ASN A 176 21.13 16.10 -23.29
CA ASN A 176 20.08 16.14 -22.29
C ASN A 176 18.76 16.80 -22.75
N SER A 177 18.70 17.30 -24.00
CA SER A 177 17.42 17.66 -24.63
C SER A 177 16.60 16.44 -25.05
N THR A 178 17.27 15.29 -25.26
CA THR A 178 16.68 14.04 -25.69
C THR A 178 16.33 13.15 -24.48
N ILE A 179 15.05 12.80 -24.38
CA ILE A 179 14.51 11.97 -23.28
C ILE A 179 13.60 10.91 -23.87
N TYR A 180 13.77 9.66 -23.43
CA TYR A 180 12.91 8.55 -23.80
C TYR A 180 11.99 8.14 -22.65
N TYR A 181 10.81 7.65 -22.99
CA TYR A 181 9.83 7.08 -22.07
C TYR A 181 9.29 5.76 -22.63
N GLY A 182 9.46 4.67 -21.88
CA GLY A 182 8.81 3.39 -22.16
C GLY A 182 7.38 3.36 -21.61
N ALA A 183 6.39 3.32 -22.50
CA ALA A 183 4.98 3.38 -22.12
C ALA A 183 4.34 1.99 -21.96
N GLU A 184 3.31 1.94 -21.12
CA GLU A 184 2.41 0.79 -20.89
C GLU A 184 1.36 0.67 -22.03
N LEU A 185 0.37 -0.20 -21.86
CA LEU A 185 -0.85 -0.27 -22.69
C LEU A 185 -0.66 -0.55 -24.19
N GLY A 186 0.53 -1.01 -24.59
CA GLY A 186 0.86 -1.16 -26.00
C GLY A 186 1.23 0.17 -26.68
N GLU A 187 1.47 1.23 -25.92
CA GLU A 187 1.83 2.54 -26.44
C GLU A 187 3.28 2.63 -26.92
N GLY A 188 4.11 1.66 -26.53
CA GLY A 188 5.47 1.49 -27.03
C GLY A 188 6.44 2.55 -26.52
N LEU A 189 7.42 2.91 -27.33
CA LEU A 189 8.47 3.84 -26.95
C LEU A 189 8.14 5.27 -27.39
N TRP A 190 8.30 6.23 -26.48
CA TRP A 190 8.08 7.66 -26.69
C TRP A 190 9.37 8.44 -26.49
N ARG A 191 9.47 9.61 -27.15
CA ARG A 191 10.65 10.47 -27.11
C ARG A 191 10.28 11.95 -27.12
N SER A 192 11.02 12.73 -26.34
CA SER A 192 11.16 14.18 -26.44
C SER A 192 12.57 14.53 -26.95
N THR A 193 12.70 15.64 -27.66
CA THR A 193 13.98 16.23 -28.11
C THR A 193 14.03 17.72 -27.76
N ASP A 194 13.27 18.14 -26.75
CA ASP A 194 13.10 19.52 -26.32
C ASP A 194 12.97 19.62 -24.79
N TYR A 195 13.78 18.84 -24.08
CA TYR A 195 13.81 18.81 -22.61
C TYR A 195 12.45 18.44 -22.01
N GLY A 196 11.76 17.47 -22.59
CA GLY A 196 10.48 16.95 -22.08
C GLY A 196 9.29 17.86 -22.31
N ALA A 197 9.42 18.94 -23.08
CA ALA A 197 8.31 19.85 -23.34
C ALA A 197 7.24 19.24 -24.25
N THR A 198 7.65 18.49 -25.29
CA THR A 198 6.76 17.76 -26.20
C THR A 198 7.20 16.31 -26.38
N TRP A 199 6.23 15.42 -26.61
CA TRP A 199 6.43 13.98 -26.66
C TRP A 199 5.83 13.35 -27.91
N TYR A 200 6.57 12.43 -28.53
CA TYR A 200 6.17 11.74 -29.75
C TYR A 200 6.47 10.24 -29.69
N LYS A 201 5.56 9.43 -30.22
CA LYS A 201 5.77 7.98 -30.37
C LYS A 201 6.90 7.69 -31.37
N VAL A 202 7.85 6.84 -30.98
CA VAL A 202 8.95 6.37 -31.81
C VAL A 202 8.42 5.27 -32.74
N GLN A 203 7.94 5.68 -33.91
CA GLN A 203 7.27 4.79 -34.87
C GLN A 203 8.14 3.63 -35.37
N SER A 204 9.47 3.76 -35.30
CA SER A 204 10.41 2.71 -35.69
C SER A 204 10.61 1.63 -34.62
N PHE A 205 10.11 1.82 -33.40
CA PHE A 205 10.25 0.83 -32.34
C PHE A 205 9.27 -0.34 -32.56
N PRO A 206 9.75 -1.59 -32.66
CA PRO A 206 8.97 -2.67 -33.25
C PRO A 206 8.05 -3.42 -32.28
N ASN A 207 8.29 -3.36 -30.96
CA ASN A 207 7.58 -4.20 -29.99
C ASN A 207 7.08 -3.38 -28.80
N PRO A 208 5.78 -3.11 -28.67
CA PRO A 208 5.26 -2.35 -27.55
C PRO A 208 5.05 -3.17 -26.28
N GLY A 209 5.39 -4.47 -26.27
CA GLY A 209 5.18 -5.39 -25.15
C GLY A 209 3.90 -6.21 -25.27
N THR A 210 3.93 -7.42 -24.73
CA THR A 210 2.85 -8.43 -24.87
C THR A 210 2.38 -9.02 -23.55
N TYR A 211 3.12 -8.80 -22.46
CA TYR A 211 2.79 -9.36 -21.15
C TYR A 211 1.81 -8.47 -20.37
N ALA A 212 0.84 -9.12 -19.74
CA ALA A 212 -0.01 -8.62 -18.67
C ALA A 212 0.05 -9.63 -17.51
N ALA A 213 -0.15 -9.17 -16.27
CA ALA A 213 0.00 -10.01 -15.08
C ALA A 213 -1.10 -11.09 -15.03
N ASP A 214 -2.35 -10.68 -15.26
CA ASP A 214 -3.52 -11.54 -15.34
C ASP A 214 -4.41 -11.08 -16.50
N PRO A 215 -4.22 -11.62 -17.72
CA PRO A 215 -5.02 -11.24 -18.90
C PRO A 215 -6.53 -11.47 -18.75
N ASP A 216 -6.95 -12.34 -17.82
CA ASP A 216 -8.34 -12.74 -17.63
C ASP A 216 -9.05 -11.91 -16.55
N ASP A 217 -8.35 -10.97 -15.88
CA ASP A 217 -8.95 -10.08 -14.88
C ASP A 217 -9.99 -9.13 -15.50
N GLU A 218 -11.27 -9.41 -15.24
CA GLU A 218 -12.40 -8.59 -15.69
C GLU A 218 -12.42 -7.19 -15.05
N GLY A 219 -11.86 -7.03 -13.85
CA GLY A 219 -11.76 -5.74 -13.13
C GLY A 219 -10.75 -4.78 -13.76
N GLY A 220 -9.91 -5.28 -14.67
CA GLY A 220 -9.04 -4.48 -15.51
C GLY A 220 -7.76 -3.99 -14.83
N TYR A 221 -7.44 -4.48 -13.63
CA TYR A 221 -6.23 -4.13 -12.89
C TYR A 221 -5.04 -5.02 -13.31
N GLY A 222 -5.24 -6.34 -13.39
CA GLY A 222 -4.22 -7.32 -13.79
C GLY A 222 -4.03 -7.47 -15.30
N ASN A 223 -5.05 -7.13 -16.10
CA ASN A 223 -5.09 -7.44 -17.53
C ASN A 223 -4.43 -6.41 -18.47
N LYS A 224 -3.74 -5.41 -17.90
CA LYS A 224 -3.14 -4.32 -18.68
C LYS A 224 -1.72 -4.69 -19.12
N LEU A 225 -1.41 -4.38 -20.37
CA LEU A 225 -0.07 -4.61 -20.92
C LEU A 225 0.96 -3.74 -20.20
N GLN A 226 1.98 -4.36 -19.61
CA GLN A 226 3.01 -3.65 -18.86
C GLN A 226 3.98 -2.88 -19.76
N GLY A 227 4.09 -3.26 -21.04
CA GLY A 227 4.68 -2.46 -22.10
C GLY A 227 6.22 -2.40 -22.12
N VAL A 228 6.77 -1.22 -22.39
CA VAL A 228 8.22 -0.97 -22.44
C VAL A 228 8.71 -0.52 -21.07
N VAL A 229 9.64 -1.26 -20.46
CA VAL A 229 9.86 -1.25 -19.01
C VAL A 229 11.11 -0.53 -18.54
N TRP A 230 12.12 -0.35 -19.40
CA TRP A 230 13.27 0.52 -19.10
C TRP A 230 14.01 0.95 -20.37
N VAL A 231 14.74 2.05 -20.27
CA VAL A 231 15.64 2.57 -21.30
C VAL A 231 17.00 2.86 -20.67
N THR A 232 18.09 2.40 -21.29
CA THR A 232 19.46 2.66 -20.83
C THR A 232 20.37 2.99 -22.00
N PHE A 233 21.17 4.04 -21.85
CA PHE A 233 22.13 4.50 -22.85
C PHE A 233 23.52 3.89 -22.63
N ASP A 234 24.26 3.71 -23.72
CA ASP A 234 25.72 3.64 -23.67
C ASP A 234 26.28 5.06 -23.81
N PRO A 235 26.77 5.69 -22.72
CA PRO A 235 27.28 7.05 -22.77
C PRO A 235 28.58 7.18 -23.57
N THR A 236 29.27 6.08 -23.88
CA THR A 236 30.53 6.11 -24.66
C THR A 236 30.30 6.11 -26.17
N SER A 237 29.06 5.87 -26.59
CA SER A 237 28.67 5.75 -28.00
C SER A 237 28.41 7.09 -28.70
N GLY A 238 28.48 8.21 -27.98
CA GLY A 238 28.13 9.53 -28.49
C GLY A 238 29.13 10.61 -28.11
N ASN A 239 28.86 11.85 -28.53
CA ASN A 239 29.60 13.03 -28.10
C ASN A 239 28.66 14.03 -27.44
N SER A 240 29.18 14.81 -26.49
CA SER A 240 28.44 15.89 -25.84
C SER A 240 27.83 16.86 -26.87
N GLY A 241 26.51 17.10 -26.74
CA GLY A 241 25.68 17.89 -27.63
C GLY A 241 25.27 17.21 -28.94
N GLN A 242 25.63 15.93 -29.15
CA GLN A 242 25.32 15.17 -30.37
C GLN A 242 24.43 13.94 -30.12
N GLY A 243 24.19 13.58 -28.85
CA GLY A 243 23.42 12.41 -28.46
C GLY A 243 24.23 11.11 -28.50
N SER A 244 23.67 10.07 -27.89
CA SER A 244 24.24 8.72 -27.82
C SER A 244 23.75 7.88 -29.00
N ASP A 245 24.66 7.20 -29.70
CA ASP A 245 24.29 6.35 -30.83
C ASP A 245 23.64 5.02 -30.38
N VAL A 246 24.09 4.48 -29.25
CA VAL A 246 23.67 3.16 -28.75
C VAL A 246 22.70 3.28 -27.57
N ILE A 247 21.51 2.72 -27.76
CA ILE A 247 20.40 2.76 -26.80
C ILE A 247 19.86 1.35 -26.62
N TYR A 248 19.71 0.90 -25.38
CA TYR A 248 19.12 -0.39 -25.00
C TYR A 248 17.73 -0.18 -24.40
N VAL A 249 16.80 -1.08 -24.73
CA VAL A 249 15.41 -1.01 -24.29
C VAL A 249 14.93 -2.38 -23.84
N GLY A 250 14.37 -2.44 -22.63
CA GLY A 250 13.68 -3.60 -22.07
C GLY A 250 12.18 -3.56 -22.34
N VAL A 251 11.60 -4.71 -22.67
CA VAL A 251 10.18 -4.87 -23.00
C VAL A 251 9.59 -6.03 -22.21
N ALA A 252 8.40 -5.84 -21.65
CA ALA A 252 7.62 -6.89 -21.03
C ALA A 252 7.04 -7.83 -22.11
N ASP A 253 7.90 -8.69 -22.63
CA ASP A 253 7.61 -9.71 -23.63
C ASP A 253 8.55 -10.89 -23.39
N LYS A 254 8.00 -12.04 -22.99
CA LYS A 254 8.81 -13.23 -22.68
C LYS A 254 9.54 -13.78 -23.91
N ALA A 255 9.07 -13.56 -25.14
CA ALA A 255 9.73 -14.07 -26.34
C ALA A 255 10.86 -13.13 -26.82
N TYR A 256 10.63 -11.81 -26.78
CA TYR A 256 11.56 -10.80 -27.29
C TYR A 256 11.60 -9.59 -26.37
N SER A 257 12.41 -9.69 -25.30
CA SER A 257 12.44 -8.71 -24.21
C SER A 257 13.51 -7.61 -24.35
N LEU A 258 14.50 -7.77 -25.24
CA LEU A 258 15.70 -6.91 -25.26
C LEU A 258 16.00 -6.36 -26.66
N TYR A 259 15.90 -5.03 -26.80
CA TYR A 259 16.12 -4.30 -28.04
C TYR A 259 17.30 -3.34 -27.94
N ARG A 260 17.90 -3.04 -29.09
CA ARG A 260 18.97 -2.06 -29.23
C ARG A 260 18.81 -1.23 -30.50
N SER A 261 19.13 0.06 -30.39
CA SER A 261 19.51 0.93 -31.51
C SER A 261 21.02 1.19 -31.49
N THR A 262 21.62 1.38 -32.67
CA THR A 262 23.03 1.78 -32.83
C THR A 262 23.17 3.00 -33.75
N ASP A 263 22.08 3.75 -33.93
CA ASP A 263 21.96 4.90 -34.83
C ASP A 263 21.12 6.03 -34.21
N GLY A 264 21.21 6.22 -32.89
CA GLY A 264 20.52 7.28 -32.16
C GLY A 264 19.00 7.10 -32.11
N GLY A 265 18.54 5.84 -32.13
CA GLY A 265 17.13 5.48 -32.08
C GLY A 265 16.38 5.61 -33.40
N ALA A 266 17.07 5.73 -34.53
CA ALA A 266 16.43 5.75 -35.85
C ALA A 266 15.90 4.37 -36.23
N THR A 267 16.68 3.31 -36.00
CA THR A 267 16.28 1.91 -36.19
C THR A 267 16.54 1.07 -34.95
N TRP A 268 15.79 -0.02 -34.82
CA TRP A 268 15.78 -0.90 -33.65
C TRP A 268 15.79 -2.36 -34.07
N GLY A 269 16.49 -3.20 -33.31
CA GLY A 269 16.48 -4.65 -33.49
C GLY A 269 16.63 -5.38 -32.16
N VAL A 270 16.16 -6.63 -32.13
CA VAL A 270 16.42 -7.53 -30.99
C VAL A 270 17.93 -7.72 -30.85
N ILE A 271 18.45 -7.69 -29.62
CA ILE A 271 19.87 -7.97 -29.38
C ILE A 271 20.14 -9.44 -29.75
N PRO A 272 21.06 -9.73 -30.69
CA PRO A 272 21.34 -11.10 -31.08
C PRO A 272 21.71 -11.99 -29.88
N GLY A 273 21.10 -13.17 -29.81
CA GLY A 273 21.36 -14.14 -28.72
C GLY A 273 20.77 -13.75 -27.36
N ALA A 274 19.95 -12.70 -27.28
CA ALA A 274 19.28 -12.31 -26.04
C ALA A 274 18.51 -13.49 -25.42
N PRO A 275 18.54 -13.64 -24.09
CA PRO A 275 17.77 -14.65 -23.39
C PRO A 275 16.26 -14.42 -23.56
N SER A 276 15.49 -15.51 -23.58
CA SER A 276 14.02 -15.52 -23.67
C SER A 276 13.40 -16.30 -22.52
N GLY A 277 12.10 -16.12 -22.29
CA GLY A 277 11.26 -16.80 -21.31
C GLY A 277 10.92 -15.94 -20.08
N LEU A 278 11.59 -14.80 -19.91
CA LEU A 278 11.49 -13.95 -18.71
C LEU A 278 11.31 -12.48 -19.11
N ILE A 279 10.88 -11.67 -18.13
CA ILE A 279 10.65 -10.23 -18.22
C ILE A 279 11.84 -9.49 -17.58
N PRO A 280 12.43 -8.49 -18.24
CA PRO A 280 13.60 -7.79 -17.72
C PRO A 280 13.20 -6.66 -16.80
N HIS A 281 13.32 -6.85 -15.49
CA HIS A 281 12.98 -5.83 -14.49
C HIS A 281 13.90 -4.61 -14.56
N LYS A 282 15.21 -4.87 -14.73
CA LYS A 282 16.27 -3.85 -14.74
C LYS A 282 17.27 -4.12 -15.84
N GLY A 283 17.78 -3.05 -16.46
CA GLY A 283 18.88 -3.08 -17.42
C GLY A 283 19.91 -1.99 -17.11
N VAL A 284 21.09 -2.39 -16.62
CA VAL A 284 22.13 -1.46 -16.15
C VAL A 284 23.38 -1.59 -17.03
N TYR A 285 23.78 -0.49 -17.66
CA TYR A 285 24.97 -0.45 -18.49
C TYR A 285 26.20 -0.01 -17.68
N ASP A 286 27.30 -0.72 -17.88
CA ASP A 286 28.65 -0.41 -17.42
C ASP A 286 29.46 0.17 -18.57
N GLU A 287 29.69 1.47 -18.53
CA GLU A 287 30.49 2.19 -19.52
C GLU A 287 32.00 1.95 -19.41
N VAL A 288 32.50 1.39 -18.31
CA VAL A 288 33.93 1.14 -18.11
C VAL A 288 34.35 -0.17 -18.76
N ASN A 289 33.61 -1.25 -18.49
CA ASN A 289 33.91 -2.56 -19.08
C ASN A 289 33.13 -2.85 -20.38
N GLY A 290 32.16 -2.00 -20.75
CA GLY A 290 31.36 -2.19 -21.95
C GLY A 290 30.42 -3.39 -21.85
N ALA A 291 29.62 -3.44 -20.78
CA ALA A 291 28.70 -4.54 -20.51
C ALA A 291 27.29 -4.05 -20.14
N LEU A 292 26.27 -4.74 -20.62
CA LEU A 292 24.89 -4.58 -20.15
C LEU A 292 24.54 -5.72 -19.20
N TYR A 293 24.14 -5.39 -17.98
CA TYR A 293 23.62 -6.32 -16.99
C TYR A 293 22.09 -6.27 -16.98
N VAL A 294 21.44 -7.42 -16.92
CA VAL A 294 19.97 -7.54 -16.93
C VAL A 294 19.52 -8.49 -15.83
N ALA A 295 18.62 -8.04 -14.96
CA ALA A 295 17.94 -8.88 -13.98
C ALA A 295 16.51 -9.14 -14.44
N MET A 296 16.09 -10.40 -14.39
CA MET A 296 14.84 -10.87 -14.97
C MET A 296 14.03 -11.74 -14.00
N SER A 297 12.71 -11.66 -14.14
CA SER A 297 11.70 -12.47 -13.42
C SER A 297 10.74 -13.09 -14.42
N ASP A 298 10.02 -14.13 -14.02
CA ASP A 298 8.95 -14.72 -14.82
C ASP A 298 7.63 -13.95 -14.74
N THR A 299 7.50 -13.04 -13.79
CA THR A 299 6.38 -12.10 -13.66
C THR A 299 6.86 -10.67 -13.76
N GLY A 300 5.95 -9.69 -13.68
CA GLY A 300 6.30 -8.27 -13.66
C GLY A 300 6.46 -7.67 -12.26
N GLY A 301 6.13 -8.41 -11.19
CA GLY A 301 6.13 -7.88 -9.82
C GLY A 301 5.00 -6.86 -9.55
N PRO A 302 5.00 -6.21 -8.37
CA PRO A 302 6.06 -6.28 -7.35
C PRO A 302 5.86 -7.39 -6.31
N TYR A 303 4.74 -8.14 -6.35
CA TYR A 303 4.36 -9.09 -5.29
C TYR A 303 4.76 -10.54 -5.56
N ASP A 304 5.08 -10.87 -6.81
CA ASP A 304 5.30 -12.22 -7.30
C ASP A 304 6.66 -12.34 -7.99
N GLY A 305 6.91 -13.52 -8.57
CA GLY A 305 8.16 -13.91 -9.20
C GLY A 305 8.68 -15.18 -8.55
N GLU A 306 8.64 -16.28 -9.30
CA GLU A 306 8.95 -17.64 -8.83
C GLU A 306 10.24 -18.16 -9.48
N THR A 307 10.67 -17.57 -10.59
CA THR A 307 11.93 -17.90 -11.24
C THR A 307 12.50 -16.71 -12.00
N GLY A 308 13.79 -16.74 -12.26
CA GLY A 308 14.48 -15.61 -12.87
C GLY A 308 15.90 -15.94 -13.30
N ALA A 309 16.56 -14.93 -13.86
CA ALA A 309 17.98 -15.03 -14.20
C ALA A 309 18.64 -13.64 -14.21
N VAL A 310 19.96 -13.65 -14.02
CA VAL A 310 20.80 -12.46 -14.20
C VAL A 310 21.75 -12.72 -15.36
N TRP A 311 21.78 -11.80 -16.33
CA TRP A 311 22.56 -11.95 -17.55
C TRP A 311 23.49 -10.77 -17.76
N LYS A 312 24.66 -11.07 -18.34
CA LYS A 312 25.63 -10.10 -18.84
C LYS A 312 25.72 -10.20 -20.35
N PHE A 313 25.59 -9.07 -21.02
CA PHE A 313 25.91 -8.90 -22.44
C PHE A 313 27.21 -8.11 -22.58
N ASP A 314 28.23 -8.74 -23.14
CA ASP A 314 29.51 -8.11 -23.45
C ASP A 314 29.41 -7.44 -24.83
N VAL A 315 29.56 -6.11 -24.88
CA VAL A 315 29.32 -5.34 -26.11
C VAL A 315 30.36 -5.63 -27.18
N ALA A 316 31.61 -5.81 -26.78
CA ALA A 316 32.73 -6.01 -27.70
C ALA A 316 32.65 -7.35 -28.44
N SER A 317 32.35 -8.42 -27.72
CA SER A 317 32.19 -9.77 -28.27
C SER A 317 30.78 -10.08 -28.76
N GLN A 318 29.79 -9.28 -28.37
CA GLN A 318 28.36 -9.52 -28.58
C GLN A 318 27.88 -10.85 -27.98
N ALA A 319 28.52 -11.30 -26.90
CA ALA A 319 28.19 -12.55 -26.24
C ALA A 319 27.33 -12.32 -24.99
N TRP A 320 26.37 -13.22 -24.79
CA TRP A 320 25.59 -13.33 -23.55
C TRP A 320 26.20 -14.37 -22.62
N SER A 321 26.22 -14.08 -21.33
CA SER A 321 26.61 -15.02 -20.27
C SER A 321 25.60 -14.95 -19.14
N GLU A 322 25.08 -16.10 -18.72
CA GLU A 322 24.28 -16.18 -17.50
C GLU A 322 25.23 -16.06 -16.30
N ILE A 323 24.90 -15.14 -15.40
CA ILE A 323 25.65 -14.83 -14.19
C ILE A 323 24.73 -14.92 -12.96
N SER A 324 23.64 -15.67 -13.04
CA SER A 324 22.65 -15.81 -11.96
C SER A 324 23.32 -16.31 -10.67
N PRO A 325 23.12 -15.66 -9.51
CA PRO A 325 23.64 -16.15 -8.23
C PRO A 325 23.12 -17.56 -7.88
N MET A 326 21.85 -17.82 -8.18
CA MET A 326 21.19 -19.11 -8.11
C MET A 326 20.48 -19.36 -9.44
N THR A 327 20.57 -20.58 -9.97
CA THR A 327 20.05 -20.93 -11.30
C THR A 327 18.83 -21.84 -11.17
N ALA A 328 17.90 -21.80 -12.13
CA ALA A 328 16.81 -22.77 -12.18
C ALA A 328 17.35 -24.22 -12.27
N ALA A 329 18.51 -24.41 -12.92
CA ALA A 329 19.16 -25.71 -13.04
C ALA A 329 19.69 -26.28 -11.71
N SER A 330 19.95 -25.45 -10.69
CA SER A 330 20.33 -25.96 -9.36
C SER A 330 19.14 -26.56 -8.60
N GLY A 331 17.90 -26.25 -9.02
CA GLY A 331 16.67 -26.65 -8.32
C GLY A 331 16.43 -25.89 -7.01
N GLU A 332 17.26 -24.88 -6.69
CA GLU A 332 17.17 -24.10 -5.46
C GLU A 332 16.52 -22.72 -5.67
N LEU A 333 16.30 -22.30 -6.92
CA LEU A 333 15.70 -21.00 -7.25
C LEU A 333 14.17 -21.05 -7.13
N TYR A 334 13.60 -20.13 -6.37
CA TYR A 334 12.16 -20.00 -6.13
C TYR A 334 11.69 -18.53 -6.18
N PHE A 335 12.48 -17.66 -6.81
CA PHE A 335 12.18 -16.25 -6.99
C PHE A 335 12.75 -15.72 -8.31
N GLY A 336 12.20 -14.61 -8.80
CA GLY A 336 12.80 -13.78 -9.84
C GLY A 336 13.94 -12.88 -9.33
N TYR A 337 14.58 -12.12 -10.22
CA TYR A 337 15.60 -11.14 -9.85
C TYR A 337 15.22 -9.71 -10.26
N SER A 338 15.43 -8.77 -9.35
CA SER A 338 15.38 -7.33 -9.58
C SER A 338 16.45 -6.63 -8.73
N GLY A 339 16.29 -5.37 -8.32
CA GLY A 339 17.23 -4.68 -7.45
C GLY A 339 18.67 -4.68 -7.99
N LEU A 340 18.82 -4.63 -9.32
CA LEU A 340 20.12 -4.68 -9.98
C LEU A 340 20.78 -3.30 -9.93
N THR A 341 21.97 -3.25 -9.37
CA THR A 341 22.78 -2.03 -9.31
C THR A 341 24.27 -2.33 -9.46
N ILE A 342 25.03 -1.34 -9.89
CA ILE A 342 26.47 -1.41 -10.13
C ILE A 342 27.17 -0.32 -9.33
N ASP A 343 28.28 -0.67 -8.71
CA ASP A 343 29.17 0.30 -8.09
C ASP A 343 29.93 1.08 -9.17
N ARG A 344 29.62 2.36 -9.33
CA ARG A 344 30.24 3.20 -10.36
C ARG A 344 31.71 3.54 -10.07
N GLN A 345 32.17 3.38 -8.83
CA GLN A 345 33.58 3.57 -8.47
C GLN A 345 34.39 2.28 -8.69
N ASN A 346 33.73 1.12 -8.61
CA ASN A 346 34.31 -0.19 -8.84
C ASN A 346 33.41 -1.04 -9.75
N PRO A 347 33.44 -0.88 -11.08
CA PRO A 347 32.44 -1.45 -12.00
C PRO A 347 32.46 -2.97 -12.15
N ASN A 348 33.41 -3.67 -11.51
CA ASN A 348 33.30 -5.13 -11.34
C ASN A 348 32.37 -5.53 -10.20
N THR A 349 31.93 -4.57 -9.38
CA THR A 349 31.05 -4.79 -8.24
C THR A 349 29.61 -4.51 -8.62
N LEU A 350 28.75 -5.49 -8.38
CA LEU A 350 27.30 -5.39 -8.62
C LEU A 350 26.52 -6.08 -7.51
N MET A 351 25.29 -5.62 -7.31
CA MET A 351 24.31 -6.24 -6.43
C MET A 351 23.02 -6.54 -7.18
N VAL A 352 22.31 -7.57 -6.72
CA VAL A 352 20.99 -7.97 -7.22
C VAL A 352 20.17 -8.55 -6.06
N ALA A 353 18.85 -8.50 -6.15
CA ALA A 353 17.95 -8.95 -5.08
C ALA A 353 16.88 -9.92 -5.57
N SER A 354 16.40 -10.79 -4.67
CA SER A 354 15.29 -11.73 -4.92
C SER A 354 13.94 -11.01 -5.07
N LEU A 355 13.13 -11.37 -6.05
CA LEU A 355 11.77 -10.85 -6.28
C LEU A 355 10.80 -12.02 -6.56
N ASN A 356 10.02 -12.53 -5.62
CA ASN A 356 10.09 -12.25 -4.18
C ASN A 356 10.44 -13.52 -3.41
N SER A 357 11.44 -13.41 -2.53
CA SER A 357 11.64 -14.40 -1.47
C SER A 357 10.87 -13.93 -0.23
N TRP A 358 9.59 -14.30 -0.15
CA TRP A 358 8.74 -13.97 1.01
C TRP A 358 9.20 -14.65 2.30
N TRP A 359 9.81 -15.84 2.18
CA TRP A 359 10.26 -16.65 3.31
C TRP A 359 11.67 -17.23 3.05
N PRO A 360 12.53 -17.34 4.08
CA PRO A 360 12.34 -16.75 5.42
C PRO A 360 12.46 -15.22 5.41
N ASP A 361 13.08 -14.68 4.36
CA ASP A 361 13.36 -13.27 4.15
C ASP A 361 13.82 -13.05 2.70
N MET A 362 13.93 -11.80 2.28
CA MET A 362 14.58 -11.46 1.03
C MET A 362 16.09 -11.80 1.05
N VAL A 363 16.67 -11.94 -0.15
CA VAL A 363 18.10 -12.23 -0.33
C VAL A 363 18.73 -11.13 -1.17
N LEU A 364 19.74 -10.46 -0.60
CA LEU A 364 20.67 -9.60 -1.34
C LEU A 364 21.90 -10.41 -1.73
N PHE A 365 22.32 -10.27 -2.99
CA PHE A 365 23.51 -10.88 -3.55
C PHE A 365 24.51 -9.79 -3.95
N ARG A 366 25.80 -10.06 -3.72
CA ARG A 366 26.89 -9.16 -4.08
C ARG A 366 28.01 -9.93 -4.79
N SER A 367 28.44 -9.39 -5.93
CA SER A 367 29.61 -9.83 -6.69
C SER A 367 30.63 -8.69 -6.76
N THR A 368 31.93 -9.01 -6.77
CA THR A 368 33.04 -8.07 -6.96
C THR A 368 33.91 -8.41 -8.17
N ASP A 369 33.45 -9.37 -9.00
CA ASP A 369 34.16 -9.92 -10.15
C ASP A 369 33.26 -10.00 -11.40
N ALA A 370 32.39 -9.00 -11.55
CA ALA A 370 31.51 -8.80 -12.71
C ALA A 370 30.50 -9.95 -12.92
N GLY A 371 30.10 -10.63 -11.83
CA GLY A 371 29.08 -11.68 -11.81
C GLY A 371 29.64 -13.09 -11.95
N ALA A 372 30.97 -13.25 -11.95
CA ALA A 372 31.59 -14.57 -12.04
C ALA A 372 31.38 -15.39 -10.75
N SER A 373 31.34 -14.73 -9.60
CA SER A 373 30.98 -15.32 -8.31
C SER A 373 30.15 -14.35 -7.45
N TRP A 374 29.38 -14.92 -6.53
CA TRP A 374 28.46 -14.20 -5.66
C TRP A 374 28.58 -14.64 -4.21
N SER A 375 28.36 -13.70 -3.31
CA SER A 375 28.06 -13.98 -1.91
C SER A 375 26.68 -13.42 -1.55
N ARG A 376 26.05 -13.99 -0.51
CA ARG A 376 24.72 -13.61 -0.02
C ARG A 376 24.83 -12.88 1.30
N ILE A 377 23.89 -11.97 1.56
CA ILE A 377 23.88 -11.20 2.81
C ILE A 377 23.59 -12.08 4.04
N TRP A 378 22.97 -13.23 3.84
CA TRP A 378 22.86 -14.30 4.81
C TRP A 378 22.95 -15.68 4.14
N ASP A 379 23.40 -16.66 4.89
CA ASP A 379 23.54 -18.06 4.46
C ASP A 379 22.97 -18.99 5.54
N TRP A 380 22.46 -20.16 5.14
CA TRP A 380 22.09 -21.21 6.08
C TRP A 380 23.31 -21.69 6.88
N ALA A 381 23.19 -21.71 8.21
CA ALA A 381 24.20 -22.23 9.14
C ALA A 381 23.81 -23.61 9.71
N GLY A 382 23.05 -24.37 8.92
CA GLY A 382 22.32 -25.56 9.34
C GLY A 382 20.89 -25.20 9.74
N TYR A 383 19.88 -25.76 9.07
CA TYR A 383 18.48 -25.40 9.31
C TYR A 383 18.07 -25.63 10.79
N PRO A 384 17.38 -24.68 11.44
CA PRO A 384 16.83 -23.42 10.92
C PRO A 384 17.75 -22.18 11.08
N GLU A 385 19.00 -22.35 11.49
CA GLU A 385 19.91 -21.24 11.81
C GLU A 385 20.43 -20.52 10.55
N ARG A 386 20.63 -19.21 10.67
CA ARG A 386 21.20 -18.34 9.63
C ARG A 386 22.48 -17.68 10.14
N SER A 387 23.52 -17.67 9.31
CA SER A 387 24.68 -16.79 9.44
C SER A 387 24.43 -15.52 8.65
N LYS A 388 24.76 -14.36 9.23
CA LYS A 388 24.43 -13.05 8.66
C LYS A 388 25.68 -12.20 8.48
N ARG A 389 25.70 -11.45 7.39
CA ARG A 389 26.70 -10.40 7.09
C ARG A 389 26.18 -9.01 7.40
N TYR A 390 25.09 -8.94 8.16
CA TYR A 390 24.41 -7.69 8.49
C TYR A 390 23.89 -7.70 9.92
N GLU A 391 23.68 -6.49 10.43
CA GLU A 391 22.85 -6.20 11.59
C GLU A 391 21.86 -5.09 11.21
N MET A 392 20.73 -5.00 11.90
CA MET A 392 19.73 -3.95 11.66
C MET A 392 19.51 -3.13 12.92
N ASP A 393 19.53 -1.80 12.76
CA ASP A 393 19.21 -0.82 13.79
C ASP A 393 17.99 -0.01 13.35
N ILE A 394 16.82 -0.40 13.86
CA ILE A 394 15.53 0.26 13.62
C ILE A 394 15.15 1.25 14.72
N SER A 395 16.10 1.71 15.55
CA SER A 395 15.77 2.58 16.69
C SER A 395 15.08 3.89 16.30
N SER A 396 15.23 4.35 15.05
CA SER A 396 14.51 5.51 14.52
C SER A 396 13.07 5.21 14.08
N VAL A 397 12.75 3.95 13.76
CA VAL A 397 11.44 3.49 13.28
C VAL A 397 11.11 2.12 13.93
N PRO A 398 10.85 2.11 15.25
CA PRO A 398 10.77 0.88 16.04
C PRO A 398 9.65 -0.06 15.60
N TRP A 399 8.57 0.45 14.99
CA TRP A 399 7.42 -0.38 14.61
C TRP A 399 7.72 -1.37 13.46
N LEU A 400 8.87 -1.28 12.77
CA LEU A 400 9.20 -2.12 11.60
C LEU A 400 9.30 -3.63 11.88
N HIS A 401 9.36 -4.04 13.15
CA HIS A 401 9.25 -5.46 13.52
C HIS A 401 7.80 -5.99 13.55
N LEU A 402 6.82 -5.12 13.27
CA LEU A 402 5.37 -5.41 13.15
C LEU A 402 4.71 -6.07 14.38
N GLY A 403 5.40 -6.09 15.53
CA GLY A 403 4.97 -6.85 16.71
C GLY A 403 5.07 -8.36 16.54
N ALA A 404 5.70 -8.84 15.46
CA ALA A 404 5.79 -10.25 15.14
C ALA A 404 6.70 -11.02 16.13
N ASN A 405 6.43 -12.31 16.29
CA ASN A 405 7.27 -13.24 17.06
C ASN A 405 7.33 -14.62 16.37
N PRO A 406 7.90 -14.68 15.15
CA PRO A 406 7.95 -15.91 14.38
C PRO A 406 8.91 -16.94 15.01
N GLN A 407 8.80 -18.19 14.58
CA GLN A 407 9.82 -19.19 14.88
C GLN A 407 10.91 -19.16 13.81
N PRO A 408 12.18 -19.43 14.17
CA PRO A 408 13.25 -19.59 13.20
C PRO A 408 12.85 -20.59 12.10
N PRO A 409 13.24 -20.35 10.84
CA PRO A 409 14.27 -19.39 10.40
C PRO A 409 13.81 -17.95 10.17
N GLU A 410 12.51 -17.68 10.25
CA GLU A 410 11.98 -16.32 10.10
C GLU A 410 12.25 -15.50 11.37
N GLU A 411 12.44 -14.19 11.19
CA GLU A 411 12.67 -13.25 12.28
C GLU A 411 11.67 -12.11 12.19
N ALA A 412 11.31 -11.54 13.36
CA ALA A 412 10.32 -10.47 13.43
C ALA A 412 10.74 -9.24 12.61
N LEU A 413 12.03 -8.91 12.66
CA LEU A 413 12.62 -7.89 11.81
C LEU A 413 13.20 -8.56 10.56
N LYS A 414 12.58 -8.27 9.42
CA LYS A 414 12.99 -8.76 8.11
C LYS A 414 13.89 -7.75 7.42
N LEU A 415 14.81 -8.22 6.57
CA LEU A 415 15.55 -7.37 5.64
C LEU A 415 14.60 -6.63 4.69
N GLY A 416 13.51 -7.28 4.27
CA GLY A 416 12.45 -6.64 3.51
C GLY A 416 11.68 -7.59 2.60
N TRP A 417 10.84 -6.99 1.75
CA TRP A 417 10.05 -7.62 0.69
C TRP A 417 9.74 -6.57 -0.38
N MET A 418 9.34 -6.99 -1.60
CA MET A 418 9.08 -6.09 -2.74
C MET A 418 10.30 -5.21 -3.09
N ASN A 419 11.50 -5.76 -2.93
CA ASN A 419 12.77 -5.04 -3.02
C ASN A 419 13.25 -4.84 -4.48
N GLU A 420 12.40 -4.23 -5.29
CA GLU A 420 12.65 -3.93 -6.70
C GLU A 420 13.78 -2.91 -6.90
N SER A 421 14.01 -2.03 -5.91
CA SER A 421 15.07 -1.02 -5.93
C SER A 421 16.12 -1.30 -4.89
N VAL A 422 17.36 -1.51 -5.35
CA VAL A 422 18.57 -1.53 -4.53
C VAL A 422 19.57 -0.69 -5.30
N GLU A 423 20.18 0.31 -4.67
CA GLU A 423 21.07 1.24 -5.34
C GLU A 423 22.33 1.50 -4.53
N ILE A 424 23.49 1.21 -5.11
CA ILE A 424 24.77 1.67 -4.60
C ILE A 424 24.95 3.11 -5.03
N ASP A 425 25.37 3.97 -4.10
CA ASP A 425 25.65 5.36 -4.41
C ASP A 425 26.80 5.45 -5.43
N PRO A 426 26.59 6.08 -6.61
CA PRO A 426 27.61 6.19 -7.64
C PRO A 426 28.84 7.00 -7.19
N HIS A 427 28.76 7.73 -6.08
CA HIS A 427 29.85 8.56 -5.54
C HIS A 427 30.45 8.00 -4.25
N ASN A 428 29.90 6.90 -3.71
CA ASN A 428 30.37 6.29 -2.46
C ASN A 428 30.03 4.79 -2.40
N SER A 429 31.01 3.93 -2.69
CA SER A 429 30.86 2.46 -2.63
C SER A 429 30.39 1.89 -1.27
N ASP A 430 30.54 2.65 -0.18
CA ASP A 430 30.07 2.24 1.14
C ASP A 430 28.59 2.58 1.39
N ARG A 431 28.00 3.48 0.60
CA ARG A 431 26.59 3.86 0.75
C ARG A 431 25.72 3.08 -0.23
N PHE A 432 24.64 2.50 0.30
CA PHE A 432 23.55 1.99 -0.52
C PHE A 432 22.21 2.20 0.16
N MET A 433 21.15 2.26 -0.65
CA MET A 433 19.77 2.32 -0.19
C MET A 433 18.93 1.31 -0.96
N TYR A 434 17.88 0.77 -0.33
CA TYR A 434 16.92 -0.09 -1.00
C TYR A 434 15.50 0.12 -0.47
N GLY A 435 14.54 0.07 -1.39
CA GLY A 435 13.11 0.16 -1.09
C GLY A 435 12.53 -1.19 -0.70
N THR A 436 11.49 -1.16 0.12
CA THR A 436 10.65 -2.31 0.49
C THR A 436 9.19 -1.90 0.42
N GLY A 437 8.27 -2.84 0.64
CA GLY A 437 6.84 -2.54 0.76
C GLY A 437 6.44 -1.67 1.98
N ALA A 438 7.37 -1.27 2.86
CA ALA A 438 7.04 -0.46 4.03
C ALA A 438 8.04 0.67 4.35
N THR A 439 9.25 0.65 3.78
CA THR A 439 10.32 1.59 4.14
C THR A 439 11.44 1.64 3.10
N ILE A 440 12.35 2.59 3.26
CA ILE A 440 13.69 2.58 2.65
C ILE A 440 14.68 2.22 3.74
N TYR A 441 15.45 1.16 3.50
CA TYR A 441 16.63 0.82 4.29
C TYR A 441 17.90 1.28 3.58
N GLY A 442 18.99 1.42 4.33
CA GLY A 442 20.30 1.67 3.74
C GLY A 442 21.43 1.47 4.73
N SER A 443 22.65 1.63 4.23
CA SER A 443 23.89 1.55 5.01
C SER A 443 24.91 2.55 4.50
N ASN A 444 25.92 2.83 5.32
CA ASN A 444 27.09 3.64 5.00
C ASN A 444 28.41 2.87 5.24
N ASN A 445 28.38 1.53 5.30
CA ASN A 445 29.56 0.69 5.42
C ASN A 445 29.47 -0.59 4.56
N LEU A 446 28.87 -0.51 3.37
CA LEU A 446 28.62 -1.67 2.50
C LEU A 446 29.87 -2.50 2.19
N THR A 447 31.05 -1.88 2.01
CA THR A 447 32.27 -2.61 1.66
C THR A 447 32.82 -3.47 2.82
N ALA A 448 32.27 -3.32 4.03
CA ALA A 448 32.52 -4.26 5.12
C ALA A 448 32.18 -5.70 4.73
N TRP A 449 31.17 -5.90 3.88
CA TRP A 449 30.80 -7.21 3.32
C TRP A 449 32.00 -7.90 2.66
N ASP A 450 32.78 -7.17 1.87
CA ASP A 450 33.89 -7.69 1.05
C ASP A 450 35.09 -8.16 1.90
N SER A 451 35.10 -7.83 3.20
CA SER A 451 36.15 -8.16 4.16
C SER A 451 35.65 -9.03 5.32
N ASP A 452 34.54 -9.76 5.12
CA ASP A 452 33.86 -10.57 6.13
C ASP A 452 33.43 -9.79 7.39
N GLY A 453 33.24 -8.47 7.25
CA GLY A 453 32.65 -7.61 8.27
C GLY A 453 31.12 -7.65 8.26
N ILE A 454 30.53 -6.85 9.16
CA ILE A 454 29.08 -6.71 9.30
C ILE A 454 28.63 -5.38 8.71
N VAL A 455 27.65 -5.43 7.80
CA VAL A 455 26.96 -4.25 7.26
C VAL A 455 25.88 -3.81 8.24
N THR A 456 25.91 -2.55 8.69
CA THR A 456 24.88 -2.01 9.59
C THR A 456 23.79 -1.38 8.73
N ILE A 457 22.59 -1.96 8.74
CA ILE A 457 21.43 -1.48 7.98
C ILE A 457 20.50 -0.69 8.88
N LYS A 458 20.02 0.47 8.41
CA LYS A 458 19.12 1.36 9.15
C LYS A 458 18.00 1.90 8.25
N PRO A 459 16.83 2.25 8.79
CA PRO A 459 15.84 3.02 8.06
C PRO A 459 16.44 4.37 7.60
N MET A 460 16.25 4.72 6.34
CA MET A 460 16.64 6.01 5.75
C MET A 460 15.39 6.67 5.16
N ILE A 461 14.37 6.88 5.99
CA ILE A 461 12.99 7.17 5.56
C ILE A 461 12.38 8.42 6.21
N LYS A 462 13.10 9.09 7.11
CA LYS A 462 12.61 10.31 7.78
C LYS A 462 12.10 11.33 6.75
N GLY A 463 10.92 11.90 6.99
CA GLY A 463 10.29 12.88 6.09
C GLY A 463 9.50 12.29 4.93
N LEU A 464 9.70 11.02 4.59
CA LEU A 464 8.87 10.29 3.63
C LEU A 464 7.72 9.64 4.37
N GLU A 465 6.49 10.07 4.06
CA GLU A 465 5.26 9.61 4.72
C GLU A 465 4.30 9.11 3.66
N GLU A 466 4.02 7.81 3.64
CA GLU A 466 3.39 7.14 2.51
C GLU A 466 2.13 6.33 2.87
N THR A 467 1.69 6.39 4.12
CA THR A 467 0.51 5.62 4.55
C THR A 467 -0.77 6.13 3.91
N ALA A 468 -1.70 5.20 3.63
CA ALA A 468 -3.09 5.52 3.32
C ALA A 468 -3.91 5.55 4.63
N VAL A 469 -4.54 6.69 4.92
CA VAL A 469 -5.33 6.90 6.14
C VAL A 469 -6.80 6.59 5.88
N LEU A 470 -7.37 5.67 6.66
CA LEU A 470 -8.71 5.13 6.46
C LEU A 470 -9.72 5.71 7.47
N ASP A 471 -9.29 6.00 8.70
CA ASP A 471 -10.13 6.61 9.74
C ASP A 471 -9.29 7.29 10.83
N LEU A 472 -9.92 8.18 11.60
CA LEU A 472 -9.26 9.01 12.62
C LEU A 472 -10.13 9.24 13.86
N ALA A 473 -9.53 9.13 15.03
CA ALA A 473 -10.20 9.45 16.30
C ALA A 473 -9.33 10.34 17.21
N SER A 474 -9.78 11.58 17.46
CA SER A 474 -9.15 12.50 18.43
C SER A 474 -10.02 12.61 19.69
N PRO A 475 -9.69 11.89 20.78
CA PRO A 475 -10.49 11.94 22.00
C PRO A 475 -10.33 13.27 22.76
N PRO A 476 -11.35 13.71 23.51
CA PRO A 476 -11.30 14.97 24.27
C PRO A 476 -10.44 14.90 25.55
N SER A 477 -9.97 13.72 25.92
CA SER A 477 -9.14 13.47 27.11
C SER A 477 -8.19 12.30 26.89
N GLY A 478 -7.30 12.06 27.85
CA GLY A 478 -6.22 11.06 27.73
C GLY A 478 -4.92 11.68 27.22
N ASN A 479 -3.90 10.83 27.08
CA ASN A 479 -2.55 11.24 26.68
C ASN A 479 -2.31 11.19 25.16
N ALA A 480 -3.20 10.58 24.38
CA ALA A 480 -3.10 10.59 22.92
C ALA A 480 -3.58 11.92 22.33
N ASN A 481 -2.86 12.42 21.34
CA ASN A 481 -3.34 13.46 20.44
C ASN A 481 -4.39 12.91 19.47
N ILE A 482 -4.04 11.82 18.79
CA ILE A 482 -4.83 11.25 17.71
C ILE A 482 -4.59 9.73 17.62
N PHE A 483 -5.62 8.99 17.23
CA PHE A 483 -5.52 7.60 16.81
C PHE A 483 -5.71 7.53 15.31
N SER A 484 -4.83 6.82 14.61
CA SER A 484 -4.91 6.63 13.17
C SER A 484 -5.29 5.19 12.83
N ALA A 485 -6.23 5.02 11.91
CA ALA A 485 -6.52 3.76 11.25
C ALA A 485 -5.93 3.82 9.84
N LEU A 486 -5.03 2.90 9.52
CA LEU A 486 -4.17 2.96 8.34
C LEU A 486 -4.28 1.67 7.51
N GLY A 487 -4.03 1.79 6.21
CA GLY A 487 -3.70 0.66 5.34
C GLY A 487 -2.36 0.03 5.71
N ASP A 488 -2.19 -1.26 5.38
CA ASP A 488 -0.98 -2.12 5.49
C ASP A 488 -0.34 -2.33 6.88
N ILE A 489 -0.24 -1.28 7.69
CA ILE A 489 0.41 -1.27 9.01
C ILE A 489 -0.57 -1.05 10.16
N GLY A 490 -1.86 -1.25 9.91
CA GLY A 490 -2.93 -1.22 10.91
C GLY A 490 -3.28 0.17 11.42
N GLY A 491 -2.37 0.84 12.15
CA GLY A 491 -2.65 2.11 12.82
C GLY A 491 -1.96 2.29 14.17
N PHE A 492 -1.98 3.52 14.70
CA PHE A 492 -1.19 3.90 15.89
C PHE A 492 -1.94 4.79 16.87
N LYS A 493 -1.50 4.72 18.13
CA LYS A 493 -1.80 5.72 19.16
C LYS A 493 -0.69 6.78 19.13
N HIS A 494 -1.01 8.00 18.72
CA HIS A 494 -0.04 9.10 18.65
C HIS A 494 -0.09 9.93 19.93
N VAL A 495 0.89 9.76 20.81
CA VAL A 495 1.05 10.55 22.05
C VAL A 495 1.78 11.86 21.79
N ASP A 496 2.71 11.87 20.85
CA ASP A 496 3.37 13.06 20.32
C ASP A 496 3.33 12.96 18.80
N VAL A 497 2.72 13.94 18.14
CA VAL A 497 2.56 13.97 16.68
C VAL A 497 3.88 14.14 15.93
N ASN A 498 4.97 14.50 16.62
CA ASN A 498 6.30 14.68 16.02
C ASN A 498 7.26 13.50 16.29
N ALA A 499 6.79 12.45 16.97
CA ALA A 499 7.58 11.27 17.32
C ALA A 499 6.99 10.01 16.68
N VAL A 500 7.86 9.14 16.17
CA VAL A 500 7.45 7.85 15.62
C VAL A 500 6.89 6.98 16.74
N PRO A 501 5.68 6.42 16.61
CA PRO A 501 5.13 5.48 17.60
C PRO A 501 5.97 4.21 17.72
N GLU A 502 6.02 3.63 18.93
CA GLU A 502 6.78 2.41 19.19
C GLU A 502 6.27 1.21 18.38
N LEU A 503 4.95 1.06 18.30
CA LEU A 503 4.32 -0.10 17.69
C LEU A 503 2.90 0.23 17.23
N MET A 504 2.46 -0.40 16.14
CA MET A 504 1.06 -0.40 15.73
C MET A 504 0.18 -1.20 16.70
N TYR A 505 -1.13 -1.09 16.53
CA TYR A 505 -2.07 -1.85 17.35
C TYR A 505 -1.82 -3.36 17.27
N GLN A 506 -1.88 -4.03 18.43
CA GLN A 506 -1.74 -5.48 18.56
C GLN A 506 -2.99 -6.08 19.21
N THR A 507 -3.13 -7.40 19.16
CA THR A 507 -4.20 -8.18 19.81
C THR A 507 -5.64 -7.67 19.54
N PRO A 508 -6.15 -7.77 18.30
CA PRO A 508 -5.50 -8.36 17.13
C PRO A 508 -4.63 -7.35 16.39
N TYR A 509 -3.56 -7.81 15.73
CA TYR A 509 -2.94 -7.05 14.66
C TYR A 509 -3.86 -7.12 13.44
N LEU A 510 -4.27 -5.95 12.93
CA LEU A 510 -5.06 -5.83 11.71
C LEU A 510 -4.11 -5.29 10.65
N THR A 511 -4.01 -5.95 9.49
CA THR A 511 -3.20 -5.43 8.37
C THR A 511 -3.68 -4.04 7.99
N SER A 512 -5.00 -3.82 7.96
CA SER A 512 -5.56 -2.48 7.77
C SER A 512 -6.68 -2.22 8.75
N THR A 513 -6.62 -1.16 9.53
CA THR A 513 -7.77 -0.74 10.36
C THR A 513 -8.67 0.14 9.50
N THR A 514 -9.93 -0.25 9.30
CA THR A 514 -10.88 0.44 8.42
C THR A 514 -11.83 1.37 9.17
N GLY A 515 -11.96 1.20 10.49
CA GLY A 515 -12.79 2.07 11.33
C GLY A 515 -12.32 2.06 12.78
N ILE A 516 -12.38 3.22 13.44
CA ILE A 516 -12.01 3.39 14.84
C ILE A 516 -12.93 4.41 15.52
N ASP A 517 -13.41 4.08 16.71
CA ASP A 517 -14.30 4.97 17.46
C ASP A 517 -14.06 4.89 18.98
N PHE A 518 -14.52 5.91 19.70
CA PHE A 518 -14.46 6.00 21.15
C PHE A 518 -15.79 6.47 21.76
N ALA A 519 -16.03 6.07 23.00
CA ALA A 519 -17.19 6.53 23.75
C ALA A 519 -17.03 8.00 24.16
N ALA A 520 -17.91 8.88 23.67
CA ALA A 520 -17.79 10.32 23.88
C ALA A 520 -17.83 10.77 25.37
N LEU A 521 -18.56 10.04 26.22
CA LEU A 521 -18.69 10.30 27.66
C LEU A 521 -17.65 9.56 28.51
N ASP A 522 -17.02 8.52 27.96
CA ASP A 522 -15.87 7.83 28.56
C ASP A 522 -14.83 7.45 27.49
N PRO A 523 -13.97 8.39 27.07
CA PRO A 523 -13.01 8.16 25.98
C PRO A 523 -11.94 7.11 26.28
N SER A 524 -11.93 6.50 27.47
CA SER A 524 -11.10 5.33 27.74
C SER A 524 -11.57 4.08 27.01
N ILE A 525 -12.83 4.04 26.60
CA ILE A 525 -13.45 2.92 25.89
C ILE A 525 -13.39 3.18 24.38
N MET A 526 -12.75 2.27 23.66
CA MET A 526 -12.51 2.37 22.21
C MET A 526 -12.78 1.04 21.51
N VAL A 527 -13.09 1.12 20.23
CA VAL A 527 -13.22 -0.02 19.32
C VAL A 527 -12.52 0.29 18.01
N ARG A 528 -11.97 -0.75 17.38
CA ARG A 528 -11.42 -0.68 16.02
C ARG A 528 -11.78 -1.95 15.25
N VAL A 529 -11.98 -1.81 13.95
CA VAL A 529 -12.26 -2.92 13.02
C VAL A 529 -11.35 -2.84 11.82
N GLY A 530 -11.11 -3.95 11.14
CA GLY A 530 -10.17 -3.96 10.01
C GLY A 530 -9.98 -5.30 9.36
N ASN A 531 -9.09 -5.34 8.37
CA ASN A 531 -8.84 -6.48 7.49
C ASN A 531 -7.64 -7.30 7.99
N VAL A 532 -7.80 -8.62 8.07
CA VAL A 532 -6.76 -9.59 8.44
C VAL A 532 -7.26 -11.01 8.14
N ASP A 533 -6.36 -11.97 7.94
CA ASP A 533 -6.71 -13.40 7.94
C ASP A 533 -6.91 -13.90 9.39
N GLY A 534 -7.95 -13.41 10.06
CA GLY A 534 -8.17 -13.65 11.49
C GLY A 534 -9.37 -12.89 12.05
N VAL A 535 -9.29 -12.47 13.33
CA VAL A 535 -10.36 -11.71 13.98
C VAL A 535 -10.30 -10.23 13.59
N HIS A 536 -11.42 -9.69 13.13
CA HIS A 536 -11.50 -8.37 12.49
C HIS A 536 -11.80 -7.20 13.44
N ILE A 537 -11.89 -7.43 14.76
CA ILE A 537 -12.26 -6.41 15.75
C ILE A 537 -11.36 -6.43 16.99
N GLY A 538 -10.93 -5.23 17.41
CA GLY A 538 -10.26 -4.98 18.69
C GLY A 538 -11.04 -4.02 19.57
N VAL A 539 -11.07 -4.27 20.87
CA VAL A 539 -11.72 -3.39 21.87
C VAL A 539 -10.70 -3.00 22.94
N SER A 540 -10.82 -1.77 23.47
CA SER A 540 -9.99 -1.25 24.54
C SER A 540 -10.84 -0.53 25.60
N THR A 541 -10.43 -0.60 26.86
CA THR A 541 -10.94 0.19 27.99
C THR A 541 -9.82 0.99 28.67
N SER A 542 -8.72 1.23 27.94
CA SER A 542 -7.51 1.87 28.44
C SER A 542 -6.99 2.95 27.51
N VAL A 543 -7.89 3.67 26.83
CA VAL A 543 -7.54 4.70 25.83
C VAL A 543 -6.53 4.12 24.81
N GLY A 544 -6.81 2.91 24.33
CA GLY A 544 -5.98 2.20 23.36
C GLY A 544 -4.59 1.76 23.82
N ASP A 545 -4.26 1.80 25.12
CA ASP A 545 -2.99 1.26 25.65
C ASP A 545 -2.93 -0.27 25.51
N ASN A 546 -4.05 -0.94 25.79
CA ASN A 546 -4.20 -2.38 25.66
C ASN A 546 -5.47 -2.70 24.86
N TRP A 547 -5.37 -3.68 23.97
CA TRP A 547 -6.47 -4.17 23.16
C TRP A 547 -6.68 -5.66 23.41
N TRP A 548 -7.92 -6.13 23.23
CA TRP A 548 -8.23 -7.54 23.08
C TRP A 548 -9.11 -7.78 21.86
N ALA A 549 -8.99 -8.97 21.28
CA ALA A 549 -9.83 -9.41 20.19
C ALA A 549 -11.25 -9.74 20.69
N GLY A 550 -12.25 -9.23 19.97
CA GLY A 550 -13.64 -9.63 20.17
C GLY A 550 -13.94 -11.02 19.60
N GLN A 551 -15.22 -11.40 19.60
CA GLN A 551 -15.77 -12.39 18.70
C GLN A 551 -16.37 -11.66 17.49
N GLU A 552 -16.75 -12.38 16.45
CA GLU A 552 -17.34 -11.80 15.24
C GLU A 552 -18.59 -12.57 14.78
N PRO A 553 -19.55 -11.89 14.11
CA PRO A 553 -20.62 -12.57 13.39
C PRO A 553 -20.09 -13.53 12.32
N ALA A 554 -20.85 -14.56 11.97
CA ALA A 554 -20.48 -15.44 10.86
C ALA A 554 -20.55 -14.69 9.51
N GLY A 555 -19.58 -14.94 8.63
CA GLY A 555 -19.53 -14.38 7.27
C GLY A 555 -18.71 -13.09 7.14
N VAL A 556 -18.14 -12.56 8.23
CA VAL A 556 -17.24 -11.41 8.16
C VAL A 556 -16.04 -11.73 7.27
N THR A 557 -15.76 -10.83 6.33
CA THR A 557 -14.63 -10.90 5.38
C THR A 557 -13.75 -9.66 5.41
N GLY A 558 -14.13 -8.65 6.20
CA GLY A 558 -13.40 -7.40 6.31
C GLY A 558 -14.02 -6.44 7.31
N GLY A 559 -13.27 -5.38 7.64
CA GLY A 559 -13.57 -4.52 8.78
C GLY A 559 -14.82 -3.66 8.63
N GLY A 560 -15.10 -3.11 7.44
CA GLY A 560 -16.24 -2.20 7.25
C GLY A 560 -16.18 -0.98 8.18
N SER A 561 -17.32 -0.57 8.77
CA SER A 561 -17.43 0.60 9.68
C SER A 561 -17.99 0.21 11.06
N VAL A 562 -17.58 0.92 12.11
CA VAL A 562 -17.95 0.62 13.50
C VAL A 562 -18.26 1.90 14.28
N ALA A 563 -19.21 1.81 15.22
CA ALA A 563 -19.60 2.92 16.10
C ALA A 563 -19.71 2.46 17.56
N MET A 564 -19.18 3.27 18.48
CA MET A 564 -19.24 3.07 19.94
C MET A 564 -20.32 3.99 20.53
N SER A 565 -21.21 3.47 21.38
CA SER A 565 -22.20 4.31 22.07
C SER A 565 -21.53 5.39 22.92
N ALA A 566 -22.22 6.51 23.14
CA ALA A 566 -21.68 7.63 23.91
C ALA A 566 -21.09 7.22 25.28
N ASP A 567 -21.67 6.23 25.96
CA ASP A 567 -21.24 5.72 27.27
C ASP A 567 -20.34 4.47 27.21
N GLY A 568 -20.07 3.93 26.02
CA GLY A 568 -19.30 2.70 25.82
C GLY A 568 -20.05 1.40 26.11
N GLY A 569 -21.36 1.45 26.38
CA GLY A 569 -22.19 0.27 26.69
C GLY A 569 -22.59 -0.58 25.49
N ALA A 570 -22.49 -0.07 24.26
CA ALA A 570 -22.84 -0.80 23.04
C ALA A 570 -21.91 -0.48 21.87
N ILE A 571 -21.67 -1.48 21.03
CA ILE A 571 -20.92 -1.37 19.77
C ILE A 571 -21.86 -1.76 18.64
N VAL A 572 -22.00 -0.92 17.62
CA VAL A 572 -22.68 -1.27 16.36
C VAL A 572 -21.61 -1.43 15.29
N TRP A 573 -21.62 -2.57 14.60
CA TRP A 573 -20.63 -2.91 13.58
C TRP A 573 -21.32 -3.30 12.28
N SER A 574 -20.90 -2.65 11.19
CA SER A 574 -21.27 -2.96 9.81
C SER A 574 -20.05 -3.54 9.09
N PRO A 575 -19.77 -4.86 9.25
CA PRO A 575 -18.65 -5.54 8.60
C PRO A 575 -18.87 -5.70 7.09
N GLN A 576 -17.80 -6.07 6.38
CA GLN A 576 -17.93 -6.62 5.02
C GLN A 576 -18.31 -8.10 5.09
N GLY A 577 -19.21 -8.56 4.21
CA GLY A 577 -19.64 -9.96 4.07
C GLY A 577 -20.73 -10.42 5.06
N ALA A 578 -21.15 -9.56 5.97
CA ALA A 578 -22.25 -9.83 6.89
C ALA A 578 -23.07 -8.57 7.17
N GLY A 579 -24.35 -8.76 7.54
CA GLY A 579 -25.24 -7.65 7.92
C GLY A 579 -24.76 -6.89 9.17
N VAL A 580 -25.42 -5.78 9.48
CA VAL A 580 -25.09 -4.95 10.66
C VAL A 580 -25.45 -5.68 11.96
N HIS A 581 -24.56 -5.64 12.95
CA HIS A 581 -24.75 -6.26 14.25
C HIS A 581 -24.51 -5.28 15.40
N VAL A 582 -25.11 -5.57 16.55
CA VAL A 582 -24.87 -4.87 17.81
C VAL A 582 -24.31 -5.84 18.86
N SER A 583 -23.36 -5.34 19.66
CA SER A 583 -22.86 -6.00 20.86
C SER A 583 -23.04 -5.10 22.09
N THR A 584 -23.56 -5.66 23.18
CA THR A 584 -23.59 -5.02 24.51
C THR A 584 -22.62 -5.71 25.48
N THR A 585 -21.68 -6.49 24.95
CA THR A 585 -20.75 -7.35 25.70
C THR A 585 -19.29 -7.11 25.27
N PHE A 586 -18.99 -5.89 24.81
CA PHE A 586 -17.68 -5.50 24.30
C PHE A 586 -17.16 -6.45 23.21
N GLY A 587 -18.03 -6.81 22.27
CA GLY A 587 -17.70 -7.71 21.16
C GLY A 587 -17.67 -9.19 21.53
N SER A 588 -17.97 -9.60 22.78
CA SER A 588 -17.98 -11.03 23.14
C SER A 588 -19.13 -11.82 22.50
N SER A 589 -20.23 -11.14 22.17
CA SER A 589 -21.38 -11.71 21.48
C SER A 589 -22.11 -10.65 20.67
N TRP A 590 -22.76 -11.07 19.59
CA TRP A 590 -23.41 -10.19 18.62
C TRP A 590 -24.87 -10.59 18.38
N THR A 591 -25.71 -9.60 18.15
CA THR A 591 -27.10 -9.77 17.69
C THR A 591 -27.28 -8.96 16.41
N ALA A 592 -27.88 -9.56 15.38
CA ALA A 592 -28.16 -8.85 14.13
C ALA A 592 -29.08 -7.65 14.39
N SER A 593 -28.67 -6.48 13.90
CA SER A 593 -29.49 -5.27 13.91
C SER A 593 -30.55 -5.39 12.81
N SER A 594 -31.80 -5.12 13.15
CA SER A 594 -32.90 -5.15 12.17
C SER A 594 -33.11 -3.78 11.50
N GLY A 595 -33.55 -3.77 10.24
CA GLY A 595 -33.98 -2.55 9.54
C GLY A 595 -32.88 -1.66 8.95
N LEU A 596 -31.62 -2.10 8.98
CA LEU A 596 -30.49 -1.43 8.33
C LEU A 596 -29.86 -2.35 7.26
N PRO A 597 -29.60 -1.89 6.02
CA PRO A 597 -28.97 -2.71 4.99
C PRO A 597 -27.53 -3.11 5.32
N GLU A 598 -27.09 -4.25 4.77
CA GLU A 598 -25.67 -4.63 4.76
C GLU A 598 -24.82 -3.55 4.05
N GLY A 599 -23.61 -3.31 4.56
CA GLY A 599 -22.71 -2.29 4.04
C GLY A 599 -23.11 -0.84 4.36
N ALA A 600 -24.19 -0.62 5.13
CA ALA A 600 -24.53 0.73 5.59
C ALA A 600 -23.41 1.31 6.47
N ARG A 601 -23.11 2.60 6.31
CA ARG A 601 -22.21 3.31 7.23
C ARG A 601 -22.93 3.55 8.55
N VAL A 602 -22.27 3.27 9.66
CA VAL A 602 -22.82 3.44 11.02
C VAL A 602 -22.04 4.49 11.81
N GLU A 603 -22.75 5.30 12.59
CA GLU A 603 -22.18 6.30 13.50
C GLU A 603 -23.03 6.35 14.79
N SER A 604 -22.45 6.77 15.90
CA SER A 604 -23.15 6.93 17.18
C SER A 604 -23.51 8.38 17.46
N ASP A 605 -24.62 8.60 18.18
CA ASP A 605 -24.85 9.88 18.82
C ASP A 605 -23.81 10.10 19.92
N ARG A 606 -23.27 11.32 20.00
CA ARG A 606 -22.18 11.64 20.94
C ARG A 606 -22.68 12.07 22.33
N VAL A 607 -24.00 12.07 22.55
CA VAL A 607 -24.65 12.44 23.82
C VAL A 607 -25.53 11.32 24.35
N ASN A 608 -26.44 10.79 23.53
CA ASN A 608 -27.41 9.79 23.96
C ASN A 608 -26.94 8.36 23.63
N PRO A 609 -26.57 7.53 24.63
CA PRO A 609 -26.00 6.20 24.38
C PRO A 609 -26.97 5.19 23.76
N GLN A 610 -28.27 5.51 23.68
CA GLN A 610 -29.28 4.66 23.04
C GLN A 610 -29.47 4.98 21.55
N VAL A 611 -28.83 6.03 21.03
CA VAL A 611 -29.06 6.53 19.67
C VAL A 611 -27.88 6.21 18.77
N PHE A 612 -28.18 5.56 17.66
CA PHE A 612 -27.25 5.29 16.57
C PHE A 612 -27.87 5.70 15.24
N TYR A 613 -27.01 5.96 14.27
CA TYR A 613 -27.39 6.40 12.94
C TYR A 613 -26.82 5.45 11.89
N GLY A 614 -27.52 5.32 10.78
CA GLY A 614 -27.08 4.54 9.64
C GLY A 614 -27.34 5.27 8.33
N PHE A 615 -26.49 5.09 7.33
CA PHE A 615 -26.68 5.66 6.00
C PHE A 615 -26.36 4.64 4.91
N SER A 616 -27.25 4.52 3.94
CA SER A 616 -27.05 3.63 2.79
C SER A 616 -27.90 4.12 1.61
N ALA A 617 -27.28 4.24 0.42
CA ALA A 617 -27.95 4.54 -0.85
C ALA A 617 -28.96 5.72 -0.76
N GLY A 618 -28.56 6.82 -0.13
CA GLY A 618 -29.38 8.02 0.05
C GLY A 618 -30.52 7.93 1.05
N THR A 619 -30.62 6.83 1.81
CA THR A 619 -31.55 6.68 2.93
C THR A 619 -30.81 6.83 4.25
N PHE A 620 -31.32 7.70 5.12
CA PHE A 620 -30.83 7.90 6.48
C PHE A 620 -31.68 7.12 7.48
N TYR A 621 -31.05 6.43 8.42
CA TYR A 621 -31.67 5.53 9.38
C TYR A 621 -31.32 5.96 10.81
N ARG A 622 -32.25 5.70 11.75
CA ARG A 622 -32.04 5.99 13.17
C ARG A 622 -32.44 4.79 14.04
N SER A 623 -31.63 4.52 15.05
CA SER A 623 -31.95 3.63 16.16
C SER A 623 -32.16 4.46 17.44
N ASN A 624 -33.07 4.00 18.31
CA ASN A 624 -33.35 4.57 19.63
C ASN A 624 -33.23 3.54 20.76
N ASN A 625 -32.68 2.37 20.47
CA ASN A 625 -32.61 1.23 21.38
C ASN A 625 -31.22 0.58 21.34
N GLY A 626 -30.19 1.42 21.28
CA GLY A 626 -28.79 1.01 21.36
C GLY A 626 -28.30 0.22 20.15
N GLY A 627 -28.92 0.39 18.97
CA GLY A 627 -28.51 -0.29 17.74
C GLY A 627 -29.21 -1.62 17.46
N ALA A 628 -30.14 -2.08 18.31
CA ALA A 628 -30.86 -3.34 18.10
C ALA A 628 -31.81 -3.31 16.88
N SER A 629 -32.42 -2.15 16.62
CA SER A 629 -33.23 -1.94 15.42
C SER A 629 -33.12 -0.52 14.90
N PHE A 630 -33.15 -0.38 13.58
CA PHE A 630 -33.14 0.88 12.85
C PHE A 630 -34.46 1.07 12.10
N SER A 631 -34.83 2.33 11.89
CA SER A 631 -35.92 2.71 11.01
C SER A 631 -35.43 3.78 10.04
N ALA A 632 -35.81 3.65 8.78
CA ALA A 632 -35.61 4.72 7.81
C ALA A 632 -36.33 5.99 8.30
N THR A 633 -35.62 7.11 8.25
CA THR A 633 -36.20 8.42 8.51
C THR A 633 -37.02 8.90 7.32
N VAL A 634 -37.75 10.00 7.48
CA VAL A 634 -38.51 10.62 6.39
C VAL A 634 -37.66 11.57 5.53
N ALA A 635 -36.35 11.68 5.81
CA ALA A 635 -35.44 12.52 5.06
C ALA A 635 -35.35 12.06 3.60
N SER A 636 -35.22 13.02 2.69
CA SER A 636 -35.09 12.80 1.25
C SER A 636 -34.21 13.89 0.64
N GLY A 637 -33.78 13.72 -0.62
CA GLY A 637 -32.86 14.67 -1.25
C GLY A 637 -31.46 14.60 -0.65
N LEU A 638 -31.01 13.39 -0.31
CA LEU A 638 -29.65 13.09 0.13
C LEU A 638 -28.86 12.44 -1.03
N PRO A 639 -27.52 12.58 -1.03
CA PRO A 639 -26.63 11.89 -1.97
C PRO A 639 -26.79 10.37 -1.89
N THR A 640 -26.40 9.60 -2.90
CA THR A 640 -26.39 8.13 -2.81
C THR A 640 -25.25 7.60 -1.93
N SER A 641 -24.12 8.31 -1.90
CA SER A 641 -22.94 8.03 -1.07
C SER A 641 -22.54 9.26 -0.26
N ALA A 642 -22.21 9.09 1.02
CA ALA A 642 -21.82 10.18 1.90
C ALA A 642 -21.00 9.70 3.10
N LYS A 643 -20.23 10.63 3.66
CA LYS A 643 -19.64 10.53 4.99
C LYS A 643 -20.42 11.44 5.94
N PHE A 644 -20.60 11.01 7.17
CA PHE A 644 -21.37 11.77 8.14
C PHE A 644 -20.87 11.55 9.55
N LEU A 645 -21.16 12.48 10.44
CA LEU A 645 -20.86 12.39 11.87
C LEU A 645 -21.96 13.06 12.69
N ALA A 646 -22.01 12.73 13.98
CA ALA A 646 -22.82 13.45 14.96
C ALA A 646 -21.96 14.43 15.77
N ALA A 647 -22.46 15.64 16.01
CA ALA A 647 -21.73 16.67 16.74
C ALA A 647 -21.61 16.33 18.23
N PRO A 648 -20.46 16.61 18.87
CA PRO A 648 -20.34 16.43 20.31
C PRO A 648 -21.19 17.46 21.05
N ALA A 649 -21.71 17.08 22.22
CA ALA A 649 -22.51 17.91 23.12
C ALA A 649 -23.95 18.29 22.70
N VAL A 650 -24.38 18.01 21.45
CA VAL A 650 -25.78 18.22 21.01
C VAL A 650 -26.35 16.93 20.44
N GLU A 651 -27.31 16.32 21.15
CA GLU A 651 -28.03 15.13 20.67
C GLU A 651 -28.74 15.44 19.34
N GLY A 652 -28.58 14.56 18.35
CA GLY A 652 -29.29 14.66 17.07
C GLY A 652 -28.79 15.74 16.11
N ASP A 653 -27.68 16.41 16.40
CA ASP A 653 -27.01 17.31 15.45
C ASP A 653 -26.02 16.53 14.59
N ILE A 654 -26.25 16.50 13.28
CA ILE A 654 -25.61 15.58 12.33
C ILE A 654 -25.17 16.37 11.10
N TRP A 655 -23.93 16.16 10.69
CA TRP A 655 -23.37 16.71 9.45
C TRP A 655 -23.12 15.58 8.46
N LEU A 656 -23.52 15.77 7.20
CA LEU A 656 -23.42 14.79 6.13
C LEU A 656 -22.81 15.43 4.88
N ALA A 657 -21.69 14.90 4.42
CA ALA A 657 -20.92 15.35 3.25
C ALA A 657 -21.05 14.34 2.11
N GLY A 658 -21.50 14.80 0.93
CA GLY A 658 -21.64 13.99 -0.29
C GLY A 658 -20.76 14.51 -1.43
N SER A 659 -20.01 13.60 -2.06
CA SER A 659 -19.09 13.85 -3.17
C SER A 659 -19.47 13.05 -4.41
N GLY A 660 -19.17 13.60 -5.59
CA GLY A 660 -19.58 13.04 -6.89
C GLY A 660 -18.50 12.27 -7.64
N VAL A 661 -17.24 12.33 -7.19
CA VAL A 661 -16.09 11.85 -7.98
C VAL A 661 -15.89 10.32 -7.91
N MET A 662 -16.59 9.62 -7.01
CA MET A 662 -16.43 8.17 -6.82
C MET A 662 -17.54 7.31 -7.45
N VAL A 663 -18.51 7.89 -8.16
CA VAL A 663 -19.62 7.11 -8.77
C VAL A 663 -20.12 7.77 -10.06
N GLY A 664 -20.08 7.01 -11.16
CA GLY A 664 -20.54 7.44 -12.49
C GLY A 664 -22.06 7.56 -12.66
N ASP A 665 -22.79 8.03 -11.66
CA ASP A 665 -24.20 8.39 -11.80
C ASP A 665 -24.55 9.74 -11.13
N ASP A 666 -25.79 10.17 -11.37
CA ASP A 666 -26.39 11.48 -11.14
C ASP A 666 -26.39 11.89 -9.65
N THR A 667 -25.21 12.15 -9.10
CA THR A 667 -24.98 12.32 -7.67
C THR A 667 -25.20 13.75 -7.24
N LEU A 668 -26.22 13.93 -6.40
CA LEU A 668 -26.37 15.13 -5.61
C LEU A 668 -25.13 15.31 -4.71
N THR A 669 -24.37 16.40 -4.85
CA THR A 669 -23.18 16.70 -4.02
C THR A 669 -23.42 17.86 -3.07
N GLY A 670 -22.60 17.96 -2.00
CA GLY A 670 -22.59 19.11 -1.09
C GLY A 670 -22.43 18.72 0.38
N LEU A 671 -22.87 19.62 1.26
CA LEU A 671 -22.91 19.42 2.71
C LEU A 671 -24.33 19.63 3.23
N TRP A 672 -24.78 18.79 4.16
CA TRP A 672 -26.07 18.87 4.81
C TRP A 672 -25.93 18.85 6.33
N ARG A 673 -26.87 19.50 7.02
CA ARG A 673 -27.01 19.43 8.47
C ARG A 673 -28.43 19.01 8.86
N SER A 674 -28.53 18.14 9.85
CA SER A 674 -29.75 17.85 10.61
C SER A 674 -29.56 18.29 12.06
N THR A 675 -30.61 18.82 12.67
CA THR A 675 -30.64 19.15 14.11
C THR A 675 -31.78 18.41 14.83
N ASP A 676 -32.35 17.38 14.19
CA ASP A 676 -33.52 16.64 14.65
C ASP A 676 -33.30 15.11 14.61
N GLY A 677 -32.03 14.68 14.66
CA GLY A 677 -31.65 13.28 14.63
C GLY A 677 -31.81 12.62 13.27
N GLY A 678 -31.71 13.40 12.18
CA GLY A 678 -31.82 12.92 10.81
C GLY A 678 -33.25 12.80 10.29
N ALA A 679 -34.26 13.36 11.00
CA ALA A 679 -35.63 13.39 10.48
C ALA A 679 -35.75 14.34 9.27
N SER A 680 -34.97 15.41 9.26
CA SER A 680 -34.81 16.30 8.11
C SER A 680 -33.37 16.81 7.99
N PHE A 681 -32.96 17.15 6.76
CA PHE A 681 -31.64 17.71 6.45
C PHE A 681 -31.77 18.99 5.64
N THR A 682 -30.95 19.99 5.95
CA THR A 682 -30.82 21.23 5.20
C THR A 682 -29.48 21.26 4.50
N LYS A 683 -29.48 21.45 3.17
CA LYS A 683 -28.25 21.63 2.40
C LYS A 683 -27.62 22.99 2.70
N ILE A 684 -26.32 23.03 2.94
CA ILE A 684 -25.54 24.25 3.08
C ILE A 684 -25.28 24.83 1.68
N ALA A 685 -25.84 26.01 1.42
CA ALA A 685 -25.89 26.56 0.06
C ALA A 685 -24.52 26.93 -0.53
N SER A 686 -23.54 27.28 0.32
CA SER A 686 -22.19 27.67 -0.11
C SER A 686 -21.27 26.50 -0.44
N VAL A 687 -21.70 25.26 -0.21
CA VAL A 687 -20.87 24.06 -0.41
C VAL A 687 -21.37 23.31 -1.64
N GLU A 688 -20.61 23.36 -2.73
CA GLU A 688 -20.94 22.62 -3.96
C GLU A 688 -20.66 21.13 -3.81
N GLU A 689 -19.59 20.77 -3.11
CA GLU A 689 -19.18 19.39 -2.89
C GLU A 689 -18.62 19.20 -1.47
N GLY A 690 -18.98 18.09 -0.82
CA GLY A 690 -18.41 17.70 0.46
C GLY A 690 -17.82 16.30 0.38
N VAL A 691 -16.49 16.21 0.36
CA VAL A 691 -15.77 14.93 0.44
C VAL A 691 -15.93 14.33 1.84
N ASN A 692 -15.66 15.14 2.87
CA ASN A 692 -15.80 14.72 4.27
C ASN A 692 -15.86 15.93 5.22
N ILE A 693 -16.35 15.71 6.44
CA ILE A 693 -16.56 16.75 7.45
C ILE A 693 -16.04 16.26 8.81
N GLY A 694 -15.36 17.13 9.53
CA GLY A 694 -14.80 16.90 10.86
C GLY A 694 -15.14 18.03 11.82
N LEU A 695 -15.02 17.77 13.12
CA LEU A 695 -15.30 18.74 14.19
C LEU A 695 -14.12 18.85 15.15
N GLY A 696 -13.85 20.06 15.65
CA GLY A 696 -12.81 20.30 16.67
C GLY A 696 -13.24 21.31 17.72
N ALA A 697 -12.29 21.76 18.55
CA ALA A 697 -12.53 22.72 19.60
C ALA A 697 -13.23 23.99 19.07
N ALA A 698 -14.21 24.48 19.81
CA ALA A 698 -14.92 25.72 19.47
C ALA A 698 -13.94 26.91 19.40
N ALA A 699 -14.21 27.84 18.48
CA ALA A 699 -13.50 29.12 18.47
C ALA A 699 -13.70 29.87 19.79
N PRO A 700 -12.72 30.65 20.27
CA PRO A 700 -12.87 31.44 21.49
C PRO A 700 -14.14 32.32 21.44
N GLY A 701 -15.06 32.10 22.37
CA GLY A 701 -16.34 32.82 22.45
C GLY A 701 -17.48 32.21 21.62
N SER A 702 -17.23 31.17 20.83
CA SER A 702 -18.29 30.37 20.19
C SER A 702 -18.84 29.32 21.15
N GLY A 703 -20.15 29.05 21.03
CA GLY A 703 -20.82 27.96 21.74
C GLY A 703 -20.86 26.64 20.95
N TYR A 704 -20.38 26.65 19.70
CA TYR A 704 -20.43 25.52 18.79
C TYR A 704 -19.02 25.11 18.32
N GLN A 705 -18.85 23.84 18.02
CA GLN A 705 -17.58 23.28 17.56
C GLN A 705 -17.15 23.89 16.23
N THR A 706 -15.84 23.93 15.99
CA THR A 706 -15.29 24.35 14.70
C THR A 706 -15.48 23.22 13.69
N LEU A 707 -16.00 23.53 12.50
CA LEU A 707 -16.18 22.61 11.38
C LEU A 707 -14.95 22.62 10.49
N TYR A 708 -14.54 21.43 10.01
CA TYR A 708 -13.48 21.26 9.03
C TYR A 708 -13.97 20.41 7.86
N LEU A 709 -13.96 20.97 6.65
CA LEU A 709 -14.51 20.37 5.44
C LEU A 709 -13.39 20.11 4.43
N VAL A 710 -13.34 18.90 3.88
CA VAL A 710 -12.71 18.68 2.56
C VAL A 710 -13.81 18.75 1.53
N GLY A 711 -13.68 19.63 0.54
CA GLY A 711 -14.74 19.84 -0.43
C GLY A 711 -14.50 21.03 -1.35
N THR A 712 -15.56 21.44 -2.04
CA THR A 712 -15.58 22.60 -2.94
C THR A 712 -16.51 23.66 -2.38
N VAL A 713 -15.96 24.85 -2.16
CA VAL A 713 -16.65 26.04 -1.64
C VAL A 713 -16.30 27.22 -2.52
N ASP A 714 -17.31 27.93 -3.02
CA ASP A 714 -17.15 29.07 -3.92
C ASP A 714 -16.26 28.73 -5.13
N GLN A 715 -16.42 27.53 -5.68
CA GLN A 715 -15.67 26.96 -6.82
C GLN A 715 -14.19 26.66 -6.56
N VAL A 716 -13.74 26.67 -5.30
CA VAL A 716 -12.38 26.27 -4.94
C VAL A 716 -12.42 24.97 -4.17
N THR A 717 -11.70 23.96 -4.63
CA THR A 717 -11.54 22.69 -3.91
C THR A 717 -10.36 22.81 -2.93
N GLY A 718 -10.55 22.30 -1.71
CA GLY A 718 -9.52 22.34 -0.69
C GLY A 718 -10.02 21.94 0.69
N VAL A 719 -9.31 22.43 1.70
CA VAL A 719 -9.66 22.24 3.11
C VAL A 719 -10.17 23.57 3.66
N PHE A 720 -11.37 23.53 4.25
CA PHE A 720 -12.06 24.71 4.74
C PHE A 720 -12.40 24.58 6.22
N ARG A 721 -12.44 25.72 6.91
CA ARG A 721 -12.85 25.84 8.31
C ARG A 721 -14.07 26.76 8.42
N SER A 722 -15.04 26.40 9.24
CA SER A 722 -16.15 27.27 9.65
C SER A 722 -16.25 27.35 11.18
N THR A 723 -16.55 28.54 11.69
CA THR A 723 -16.67 28.81 13.14
C THR A 723 -18.06 29.34 13.53
N ASP A 724 -18.98 29.35 12.56
CA ASP A 724 -20.32 29.93 12.62
C ASP A 724 -21.37 28.97 12.05
N GLU A 725 -21.20 27.68 12.37
CA GLU A 725 -22.16 26.62 12.02
C GLU A 725 -22.40 26.48 10.50
N GLY A 726 -21.34 26.66 9.70
CA GLY A 726 -21.35 26.47 8.25
C GLY A 726 -21.90 27.67 7.47
N ALA A 727 -22.14 28.81 8.12
CA ALA A 727 -22.62 30.02 7.47
C ALA A 727 -21.54 30.69 6.61
N THR A 728 -20.29 30.70 7.08
CA THR A 728 -19.12 31.15 6.30
C THR A 728 -17.96 30.16 6.41
N TRP A 729 -17.11 30.17 5.39
CA TRP A 729 -15.97 29.26 5.26
C TRP A 729 -14.69 30.03 4.99
N THR A 730 -13.58 29.50 5.49
CA THR A 730 -12.22 30.02 5.26
C THR A 730 -11.36 28.88 4.74
N ARG A 731 -10.67 29.05 3.61
CA ARG A 731 -9.71 28.07 3.10
C ARG A 731 -8.49 28.06 4.01
N ILE A 732 -8.08 26.88 4.47
CA ILE A 732 -6.94 26.68 5.39
C ILE A 732 -5.81 25.86 4.76
N ASN A 733 -5.98 25.33 3.56
CA ASN A 733 -4.88 24.89 2.73
C ASN A 733 -4.53 25.94 1.65
N ASP A 734 -3.55 25.62 0.81
CA ASP A 734 -3.17 26.44 -0.35
C ASP A 734 -2.82 25.55 -1.54
N ASP A 735 -2.45 26.15 -2.67
CA ASP A 735 -2.23 25.41 -3.91
C ASP A 735 -0.94 24.57 -3.90
N ALA A 736 -0.02 24.82 -2.97
CA ALA A 736 1.16 23.98 -2.75
C ALA A 736 0.88 22.80 -1.80
N HIS A 737 -0.27 22.81 -1.13
CA HIS A 737 -0.66 21.86 -0.09
C HIS A 737 -2.06 21.26 -0.39
N GLN A 738 -2.15 20.39 -1.38
CA GLN A 738 -3.40 19.81 -1.88
C GLN A 738 -3.51 18.29 -1.74
N TYR A 739 -2.40 17.56 -1.77
CA TYR A 739 -2.30 16.15 -1.34
C TYR A 739 -3.20 15.14 -2.09
N GLY A 740 -3.57 15.42 -3.34
CA GLY A 740 -4.30 14.52 -4.22
C GLY A 740 -5.72 14.19 -3.76
N ASN A 741 -6.02 12.90 -3.64
CA ASN A 741 -7.31 12.35 -3.22
C ASN A 741 -7.47 12.27 -1.69
N MET A 742 -7.13 13.36 -0.99
CA MET A 742 -7.23 13.50 0.46
C MET A 742 -8.66 13.46 1.02
N GLY A 743 -8.82 13.20 2.32
CA GLY A 743 -10.09 13.44 3.01
C GLY A 743 -10.96 12.20 3.24
N GLU A 744 -10.43 10.99 3.02
CA GLU A 744 -11.09 9.75 3.47
C GLU A 744 -11.41 9.79 4.98
N ALA A 745 -10.53 10.45 5.74
CA ALA A 745 -10.72 10.79 7.15
C ALA A 745 -10.29 12.25 7.43
N ILE A 746 -11.07 12.98 8.24
CA ILE A 746 -10.75 14.33 8.73
C ILE A 746 -11.36 14.53 10.12
N THR A 747 -10.60 15.14 11.04
CA THR A 747 -11.13 15.52 12.35
C THR A 747 -10.39 16.72 12.92
N GLY A 748 -11.06 17.57 13.69
CA GLY A 748 -10.38 18.61 14.46
C GLY A 748 -9.87 18.05 15.79
N ASP A 749 -8.94 18.76 16.45
CA ASP A 749 -8.62 18.41 17.85
C ASP A 749 -9.71 19.03 18.76
N PRO A 750 -10.42 18.26 19.60
CA PRO A 750 -11.42 18.78 20.53
C PRO A 750 -10.83 19.65 21.65
N ARG A 751 -9.51 19.66 21.84
CA ARG A 751 -8.79 20.40 22.88
C ARG A 751 -8.01 21.60 22.33
N ILE A 752 -7.70 21.61 21.03
CA ILE A 752 -6.85 22.65 20.40
C ILE A 752 -7.63 23.33 19.29
N TYR A 753 -8.04 24.59 19.53
CA TYR A 753 -8.72 25.39 18.51
C TYR A 753 -7.80 25.63 17.30
N GLY A 754 -8.38 25.54 16.11
CA GLY A 754 -7.70 25.75 14.84
C GLY A 754 -6.98 24.51 14.31
N ARG A 755 -6.67 23.52 15.15
CA ARG A 755 -6.00 22.30 14.71
C ARG A 755 -6.94 21.38 13.92
N VAL A 756 -6.45 20.89 12.80
CA VAL A 756 -7.07 19.85 11.98
C VAL A 756 -6.10 18.69 11.74
N TYR A 757 -6.62 17.47 11.75
CA TYR A 757 -5.97 16.25 11.29
C TYR A 757 -6.62 15.81 9.98
N LEU A 758 -5.80 15.56 8.96
CA LEU A 758 -6.24 15.25 7.61
C LEU A 758 -5.59 13.95 7.15
N GLY A 759 -6.42 12.93 6.93
CA GLY A 759 -6.00 11.69 6.29
C GLY A 759 -5.82 11.88 4.79
N THR A 760 -4.74 11.31 4.25
CA THR A 760 -4.48 11.27 2.80
C THR A 760 -4.33 9.82 2.33
N ASN A 761 -4.32 9.62 1.02
CA ASN A 761 -4.02 8.33 0.40
C ASN A 761 -2.62 8.40 -0.23
N GLY A 762 -1.59 8.01 0.55
CA GLY A 762 -0.20 8.01 0.09
C GLY A 762 0.69 9.15 0.60
N ARG A 763 0.14 10.14 1.33
CA ARG A 763 0.92 11.22 1.99
C ARG A 763 0.82 11.18 3.51
N GLY A 764 0.38 10.06 4.05
CA GLY A 764 0.21 9.83 5.48
C GLY A 764 -0.86 10.70 6.16
N LEU A 765 -0.74 10.79 7.47
CA LEU A 765 -1.60 11.65 8.30
C LEU A 765 -0.96 13.03 8.42
N LEU A 766 -1.67 14.07 7.99
CA LEU A 766 -1.27 15.46 8.18
C LEU A 766 -1.94 16.06 9.41
N TYR A 767 -1.29 17.05 10.01
CA TYR A 767 -1.92 17.99 10.92
C TYR A 767 -1.56 19.42 10.54
N ALA A 768 -2.43 20.37 10.88
CA ALA A 768 -2.15 21.78 10.62
C ALA A 768 -2.76 22.71 11.67
N ASP A 769 -2.03 23.80 11.94
CA ASP A 769 -2.41 24.86 12.88
C ASP A 769 -2.38 26.25 12.20
N PRO A 770 -3.15 27.24 12.68
CA PRO A 770 -3.09 28.62 12.19
C PRO A 770 -1.67 29.22 12.25
N GLY A 771 -1.22 29.86 11.17
CA GLY A 771 0.14 30.40 10.99
C GLY A 771 0.50 31.64 11.82
N GLY A 772 -0.37 32.07 12.74
CA GLY A 772 -0.10 33.12 13.73
C GLY A 772 0.10 32.49 15.10
N GLY A 773 1.35 32.40 15.56
CA GLY A 773 1.71 31.76 16.82
C GLY A 773 0.78 32.14 17.97
N SER A 774 0.25 31.13 18.66
CA SER A 774 -0.42 31.29 19.94
C SER A 774 0.57 31.87 20.94
N SER A 775 0.41 33.18 21.21
CA SER A 775 0.88 33.80 22.43
C SER A 775 0.27 33.05 23.62
N SER A 776 1.06 32.19 24.26
CA SER A 776 0.72 31.65 25.56
C SER A 776 0.74 32.78 26.59
N GLY A 777 -0.44 33.17 27.05
CA GLY A 777 -0.61 34.07 28.18
C GLY A 777 -0.43 33.33 29.51
N GLY A 778 0.46 33.86 30.35
CA GLY A 778 0.57 33.59 31.79
C GLY A 778 1.82 32.79 32.17
N SER A 779 2.73 33.24 33.04
CA SER A 779 2.67 34.30 34.04
C SER A 779 4.05 34.91 34.27
N SER A 780 4.08 36.24 34.36
CA SER A 780 5.18 37.02 34.89
C SER A 780 5.52 36.58 36.31
N SER A 781 6.74 36.10 36.55
CA SER A 781 7.43 36.26 37.82
C SER A 781 8.59 37.23 37.62
N SER A 782 8.48 38.37 38.30
CA SER A 782 9.48 39.41 38.35
C SER A 782 10.73 38.93 39.08
N SER A 783 11.88 38.97 38.41
CA SER A 783 13.14 39.28 39.10
C SER A 783 14.04 40.11 38.20
N SER A 784 14.34 41.30 38.71
CA SER A 784 15.27 42.29 38.18
C SER A 784 16.70 41.78 38.17
N SER A 785 17.48 42.03 37.11
CA SER A 785 18.56 43.03 37.12
C SER A 785 19.57 42.88 35.96
N SER A 786 19.97 44.06 35.47
CA SER A 786 21.22 44.42 34.78
C SER A 786 21.57 43.80 33.43
N SER A 787 21.35 44.65 32.42
CA SER A 787 22.13 44.82 31.20
C SER A 787 23.65 44.74 31.39
N GLY A 788 24.30 43.90 30.60
CA GLY A 788 25.71 44.02 30.20
C GLY A 788 25.79 44.02 28.67
N SER A 789 26.08 45.19 28.09
CA SER A 789 26.43 45.34 26.66
C SER A 789 27.90 45.06 26.42
N GLY A 790 28.19 44.47 25.25
CA GLY A 790 29.52 44.37 24.64
C GLY A 790 29.52 43.12 23.75
N GLY A 791 29.87 43.15 22.48
CA GLY A 791 30.50 44.13 21.62
C GLY A 791 30.96 43.34 20.38
N SER A 792 30.84 43.95 19.21
CA SER A 792 31.11 43.37 17.90
C SER A 792 32.52 42.77 17.75
N GLY A 793 32.64 41.72 16.92
CA GLY A 793 33.94 41.15 16.51
C GLY A 793 33.81 40.25 15.29
N SER A 794 34.06 40.81 14.12
CA SER A 794 34.23 40.14 12.84
C SER A 794 35.64 39.56 12.67
N SER A 795 35.76 38.45 11.91
CA SER A 795 36.78 38.11 10.88
C SER A 795 37.49 36.75 10.97
N SER A 796 37.34 36.01 9.84
CA SER A 796 38.35 35.29 9.04
C SER A 796 39.11 34.04 9.54
N SER A 797 38.80 32.92 8.88
CA SER A 797 39.68 31.94 8.18
C SER A 797 41.02 31.50 8.80
N SER A 798 41.23 30.18 8.91
CA SER A 798 42.16 29.43 8.02
C SER A 798 42.30 27.95 8.40
N SER A 799 42.49 27.17 7.32
CA SER A 799 42.89 25.77 7.14
C SER A 799 44.05 25.23 8.00
N SER A 800 44.06 23.91 8.26
CA SER A 800 44.94 22.93 7.54
C SER A 800 45.10 21.58 8.28
N SER A 801 44.76 20.49 7.58
CA SER A 801 45.44 19.18 7.42
C SER A 801 46.41 18.63 8.50
N SER A 802 46.27 17.36 8.88
CA SER A 802 47.07 16.21 8.32
C SER A 802 47.14 14.98 9.26
N SER A 803 46.78 13.83 8.68
CA SER A 803 47.31 12.46 8.82
C SER A 803 48.24 12.06 9.99
N SER A 804 47.98 10.90 10.60
CA SER A 804 48.72 9.64 10.31
C SER A 804 48.41 8.50 11.29
N SER A 805 48.38 7.31 10.71
CA SER A 805 48.23 5.95 11.25
C SER A 805 49.39 5.46 12.12
N SER A 806 49.13 4.55 13.08
CA SER A 806 49.59 3.13 13.05
C SER A 806 49.61 2.44 14.44
N SER A 807 48.85 1.35 14.54
CA SER A 807 49.06 0.06 15.22
C SER A 807 50.17 -0.15 16.27
N SER A 808 49.82 -0.82 17.40
CA SER A 808 50.53 -2.03 17.90
C SER A 808 49.86 -2.70 19.12
N SER A 809 49.31 -3.90 18.91
CA SER A 809 49.49 -5.17 19.66
C SER A 809 49.58 -5.24 21.21
N SER A 810 48.61 -5.98 21.78
CA SER A 810 48.70 -7.10 22.75
C SER A 810 49.58 -7.03 24.00
N SER A 811 49.00 -7.28 25.18
CA SER A 811 49.05 -8.59 25.87
C SER A 811 48.58 -8.55 27.34
N SER A 812 47.83 -9.61 27.67
CA SER A 812 47.50 -10.24 28.96
C SER A 812 48.13 -9.77 30.28
N SER A 813 47.30 -9.72 31.33
CA SER A 813 47.65 -10.31 32.64
C SER A 813 46.41 -10.67 33.47
N SER A 814 46.29 -11.97 33.74
CA SER A 814 45.46 -12.62 34.75
C SER A 814 45.94 -12.36 36.18
N GLY A 815 45.02 -12.33 37.15
CA GLY A 815 45.32 -12.77 38.51
C GLY A 815 44.62 -12.03 39.66
N GLY A 816 43.55 -12.65 40.18
CA GLY A 816 43.57 -13.12 41.58
C GLY A 816 42.96 -12.26 42.68
N SER A 817 41.69 -12.57 42.98
CA SER A 817 41.17 -12.98 44.30
C SER A 817 40.98 -11.98 45.45
N GLY A 818 39.72 -11.91 45.92
CA GLY A 818 39.34 -11.48 47.26
C GLY A 818 37.89 -11.88 47.57
N SER A 819 37.73 -12.93 48.38
CA SER A 819 36.49 -13.64 48.69
C SER A 819 35.96 -13.34 50.10
N SER A 820 34.64 -13.42 50.28
CA SER A 820 33.91 -13.82 51.50
C SER A 820 32.39 -13.80 51.22
N SER A 821 31.48 -14.61 51.78
CA SER A 821 31.51 -15.96 52.35
C SER A 821 30.07 -16.34 52.71
N SER A 822 29.67 -17.57 52.34
CA SER A 822 28.85 -18.55 53.09
C SER A 822 27.37 -18.34 53.42
N GLY A 823 26.58 -19.39 53.11
CA GLY A 823 25.30 -19.71 53.75
C GLY A 823 24.52 -20.88 53.13
N SER A 824 25.00 -22.12 53.31
CA SER A 824 24.24 -23.39 53.11
C SER A 824 23.14 -23.53 54.19
N SER A 825 22.09 -24.36 54.19
CA SER A 825 21.75 -25.66 53.56
C SER A 825 20.30 -26.06 53.95
N SER A 826 19.63 -26.79 53.06
CA SER A 826 18.52 -27.78 53.16
C SER A 826 17.75 -28.06 54.49
N SER A 827 16.42 -28.20 54.40
CA SER A 827 15.66 -29.47 54.65
C SER A 827 14.12 -29.29 54.62
N GLY A 828 13.42 -30.28 53.99
CA GLY A 828 12.08 -30.88 54.27
C GLY A 828 10.84 -30.01 54.58
N SER A 829 9.57 -30.37 54.28
CA SER A 829 8.95 -31.66 53.97
C SER A 829 7.48 -31.46 53.50
N SER A 830 7.08 -32.27 52.50
CA SER A 830 5.81 -32.98 52.26
C SER A 830 4.46 -32.61 52.90
N GLY A 831 3.39 -32.75 52.09
CA GLY A 831 2.03 -33.08 52.52
C GLY A 831 1.10 -33.45 51.36
N SER A 832 0.96 -34.75 51.09
CA SER A 832 0.20 -35.38 49.99
C SER A 832 -1.27 -35.70 50.35
N SER A 833 -2.11 -35.87 49.32
CA SER A 833 -3.15 -36.91 49.19
C SER A 833 -3.68 -36.89 47.74
N GLY A 834 -3.91 -37.98 47.00
CA GLY A 834 -3.69 -39.41 47.16
C GLY A 834 -4.38 -40.14 45.98
N SER A 835 -3.62 -41.01 45.29
CA SER A 835 -3.96 -42.33 44.70
C SER A 835 -5.25 -42.50 43.84
N SER A 836 -5.33 -43.25 42.74
CA SER A 836 -4.77 -44.58 42.44
C SER A 836 -5.00 -45.01 40.96
N SER A 837 -4.35 -46.12 40.63
CA SER A 837 -4.08 -46.82 39.37
C SER A 837 -5.22 -47.48 38.57
N SER A 838 -4.80 -47.90 37.38
CA SER A 838 -5.37 -48.67 36.25
C SER A 838 -6.14 -49.99 36.47
N SER A 839 -6.89 -50.32 35.41
CA SER A 839 -7.27 -51.63 34.81
C SER A 839 -8.51 -52.39 35.34
N SER A 840 -9.51 -52.59 34.48
CA SER A 840 -9.89 -53.90 33.89
C SER A 840 -11.27 -53.89 33.21
N SER A 841 -11.28 -54.22 31.90
CA SER A 841 -12.20 -55.12 31.17
C SER A 841 -13.70 -55.25 31.52
N GLY A 842 -14.53 -55.11 30.47
CA GLY A 842 -15.49 -56.15 30.07
C GLY A 842 -16.97 -55.81 30.22
N GLY A 843 -17.77 -56.09 29.19
CA GLY A 843 -19.21 -56.34 29.37
C GLY A 843 -20.13 -55.74 28.30
N SER A 844 -20.42 -56.57 27.31
CA SER A 844 -21.29 -56.35 26.16
C SER A 844 -22.78 -56.12 26.47
N SER A 845 -23.51 -55.84 25.38
CA SER A 845 -24.89 -56.24 25.07
C SER A 845 -26.02 -55.22 25.29
N SER A 846 -26.35 -54.53 24.18
CA SER A 846 -27.62 -54.64 23.44
C SER A 846 -28.84 -55.25 24.14
N GLY A 847 -29.96 -54.53 24.02
CA GLY A 847 -31.22 -55.16 23.62
C GLY A 847 -32.50 -54.57 24.22
N SER A 848 -33.24 -53.84 23.37
CA SER A 848 -34.70 -53.99 23.14
C SER A 848 -35.65 -53.48 24.25
N SER A 849 -36.85 -52.93 24.01
CA SER A 849 -37.62 -52.53 22.81
C SER A 849 -39.01 -52.10 23.30
N SER A 850 -39.70 -51.17 22.63
CA SER A 850 -41.08 -51.35 22.11
C SER A 850 -41.71 -50.06 21.55
N SER A 851 -41.63 -49.93 20.22
CA SER A 851 -42.73 -49.82 19.25
C SER A 851 -44.07 -49.14 19.59
N SER A 852 -44.53 -48.23 18.73
CA SER A 852 -45.49 -48.58 17.65
C SER A 852 -45.84 -47.38 16.73
N SER A 853 -45.61 -47.50 15.42
CA SER A 853 -46.65 -47.79 14.41
C SER A 853 -46.12 -47.57 12.98
N SER A 854 -46.27 -48.63 12.18
CA SER A 854 -46.06 -48.75 10.73
C SER A 854 -47.31 -48.21 9.97
N SER A 855 -47.41 -48.00 8.66
CA SER A 855 -46.71 -48.51 7.47
C SER A 855 -47.31 -47.79 6.25
N GLY A 856 -46.53 -47.60 5.18
CA GLY A 856 -47.05 -47.26 3.86
C GLY A 856 -45.91 -47.13 2.84
N GLY A 857 -45.43 -48.27 2.32
CA GLY A 857 -44.42 -48.28 1.27
C GLY A 857 -45.02 -48.03 -0.11
N SER A 858 -44.26 -47.33 -0.95
CA SER A 858 -44.23 -47.54 -2.40
C SER A 858 -42.80 -47.40 -2.88
N SER A 859 -42.27 -48.51 -3.37
CA SER A 859 -41.04 -48.61 -4.14
C SER A 859 -41.26 -48.01 -5.53
N GLY A 860 -40.35 -47.12 -5.95
CA GLY A 860 -40.24 -46.64 -7.32
C GLY A 860 -38.88 -46.00 -7.56
N GLY A 861 -38.02 -46.67 -8.35
CA GLY A 861 -36.99 -46.04 -9.19
C GLY A 861 -35.73 -45.49 -8.53
N SER A 862 -34.60 -46.14 -8.82
CA SER A 862 -33.26 -45.55 -8.78
C SER A 862 -33.09 -44.51 -9.92
N SER A 863 -32.53 -43.34 -9.60
CA SER A 863 -31.82 -42.40 -10.50
C SER A 863 -31.30 -41.22 -9.65
N GLY A 864 -30.04 -41.21 -9.21
CA GLY A 864 -28.92 -40.47 -9.83
C GLY A 864 -28.35 -39.51 -8.76
N GLY A 865 -27.04 -39.41 -8.62
CA GLY A 865 -26.36 -38.66 -7.55
C GLY A 865 -26.82 -37.21 -7.45
N THR A 866 -26.94 -36.69 -6.22
CA THR A 866 -27.29 -35.27 -5.96
C THR A 866 -26.11 -34.33 -6.23
N ALA A 867 -24.90 -34.85 -6.46
CA ALA A 867 -23.73 -34.09 -6.84
C ALA A 867 -22.98 -34.70 -8.03
N SER A 868 -22.32 -33.83 -8.81
CA SER A 868 -21.30 -34.21 -9.78
C SER A 868 -19.93 -34.13 -9.11
N CYS A 869 -19.19 -35.22 -9.09
CA CYS A 869 -17.85 -35.28 -8.49
C CYS A 869 -16.77 -35.45 -9.57
N GLU A 870 -15.83 -34.51 -9.63
CA GLU A 870 -14.79 -34.45 -10.66
C GLU A 870 -13.40 -34.50 -10.02
N TYR A 871 -12.52 -35.36 -10.54
CA TYR A 871 -11.09 -35.30 -10.22
C TYR A 871 -10.41 -34.28 -11.12
N ILE A 872 -9.70 -33.34 -10.49
CA ILE A 872 -8.91 -32.32 -11.16
C ILE A 872 -7.44 -32.72 -11.00
N GLU A 873 -6.79 -32.96 -12.13
CA GLU A 873 -5.36 -33.28 -12.19
C GLU A 873 -4.53 -32.08 -11.75
N GLY A 874 -3.66 -32.27 -10.76
CA GLY A 874 -2.68 -31.28 -10.31
C GLY A 874 -1.28 -31.58 -10.86
N SER A 875 -0.29 -30.79 -10.44
CA SER A 875 1.11 -31.02 -10.81
C SER A 875 1.63 -32.34 -10.25
N HIS A 876 2.49 -33.04 -11.00
CA HIS A 876 3.19 -34.23 -10.54
C HIS A 876 4.67 -34.19 -10.89
N TRP A 877 5.53 -34.73 -10.03
CA TRP A 877 7.00 -34.68 -10.16
C TRP A 877 7.63 -35.95 -9.59
N GLY A 878 8.38 -36.69 -10.42
CA GLY A 878 8.98 -37.96 -9.99
C GLY A 878 7.96 -38.90 -9.33
N ALA A 879 8.15 -39.16 -8.04
CA ALA A 879 7.27 -39.98 -7.21
C ALA A 879 6.15 -39.19 -6.48
N GLY A 880 6.09 -37.85 -6.57
CA GLY A 880 5.08 -37.00 -5.93
C GLY A 880 4.02 -36.46 -6.89
N PHE A 881 2.84 -36.14 -6.38
CA PHE A 881 1.78 -35.47 -7.14
C PHE A 881 0.82 -34.68 -6.25
N THR A 882 0.06 -33.78 -6.87
CA THR A 882 -1.10 -33.11 -6.29
C THR A 882 -2.33 -33.44 -7.12
N GLY A 883 -3.50 -33.40 -6.48
CA GLY A 883 -4.78 -33.55 -7.16
C GLY A 883 -5.90 -32.97 -6.31
N ALA A 884 -7.03 -32.65 -6.93
CA ALA A 884 -8.20 -32.16 -6.22
C ALA A 884 -9.45 -32.94 -6.64
N ILE A 885 -10.45 -32.96 -5.75
CA ILE A 885 -11.79 -33.47 -6.07
C ILE A 885 -12.79 -32.34 -5.81
N ARG A 886 -13.54 -31.98 -6.86
CA ARG A 886 -14.63 -31.00 -6.82
C ARG A 886 -15.97 -31.72 -6.75
N ILE A 887 -16.83 -31.28 -5.84
CA ILE A 887 -18.18 -31.80 -5.60
C ILE A 887 -19.16 -30.68 -5.92
N THR A 888 -19.86 -30.77 -7.03
CA THR A 888 -20.85 -29.76 -7.47
C THR A 888 -22.26 -30.24 -7.15
N ASN A 889 -23.02 -29.49 -6.36
CA ASN A 889 -24.42 -29.84 -6.09
C ASN A 889 -25.28 -29.54 -7.34
N THR A 890 -25.81 -30.60 -7.95
CA THR A 890 -26.65 -30.52 -9.16
C THR A 890 -28.14 -30.61 -8.85
N GLY A 891 -28.51 -30.82 -7.58
CA GLY A 891 -29.88 -30.84 -7.10
C GLY A 891 -30.45 -29.46 -6.80
N ASP A 892 -31.69 -29.44 -6.31
CA ASP A 892 -32.46 -28.25 -5.94
C ASP A 892 -32.54 -28.00 -4.42
N ALA A 893 -31.86 -28.82 -3.62
CA ALA A 893 -31.72 -28.68 -2.17
C ALA A 893 -30.25 -28.67 -1.72
N PRO A 894 -29.89 -28.00 -0.60
CA PRO A 894 -28.52 -28.02 -0.07
C PRO A 894 -28.08 -29.45 0.28
N ILE A 895 -26.82 -29.78 -0.03
CA ILE A 895 -26.17 -31.00 0.46
C ILE A 895 -25.54 -30.65 1.80
N GLU A 896 -26.03 -31.26 2.88
CA GLU A 896 -25.49 -31.08 4.23
C GLU A 896 -24.63 -32.28 4.64
N GLY A 897 -23.43 -32.00 5.16
CA GLY A 897 -22.52 -33.01 5.68
C GLY A 897 -21.95 -33.94 4.59
N TRP A 898 -21.47 -33.38 3.49
CA TRP A 898 -20.97 -34.20 2.38
C TRP A 898 -19.83 -35.14 2.78
N GLN A 899 -19.85 -36.33 2.18
CA GLN A 899 -18.84 -37.36 2.34
C GLN A 899 -18.72 -38.20 1.07
N LEU A 900 -17.52 -38.33 0.52
CA LEU A 900 -17.25 -39.20 -0.61
C LEU A 900 -16.11 -40.17 -0.32
N THR A 901 -16.08 -41.27 -1.06
CA THR A 901 -15.02 -42.26 -0.99
C THR A 901 -14.25 -42.28 -2.30
N PHE A 902 -12.94 -42.46 -2.28
CA PHE A 902 -12.16 -42.57 -3.50
C PHE A 902 -10.99 -43.53 -3.32
N SER A 903 -10.61 -44.22 -4.38
CA SER A 903 -9.55 -45.23 -4.32
C SER A 903 -8.62 -45.20 -5.52
N TYR A 904 -7.40 -45.66 -5.28
CA TYR A 904 -6.40 -45.93 -6.29
C TYR A 904 -6.26 -47.46 -6.44
N THR A 905 -6.19 -47.95 -7.66
CA THR A 905 -5.90 -49.35 -8.00
C THR A 905 -4.40 -49.63 -8.13
N GLY A 906 -3.61 -48.60 -8.41
CA GLY A 906 -2.16 -48.65 -8.55
C GLY A 906 -1.42 -48.30 -7.27
N SER A 907 -0.20 -47.78 -7.45
CA SER A 907 0.71 -47.47 -6.34
C SER A 907 0.51 -46.06 -5.77
N SER A 908 -0.58 -45.36 -6.07
CA SER A 908 -0.82 -44.00 -5.57
C SER A 908 -1.34 -44.01 -4.13
N ARG A 909 -0.78 -43.15 -3.26
CA ARG A 909 -1.18 -42.99 -1.85
C ARG A 909 -1.16 -41.52 -1.47
N ILE A 910 -2.12 -41.09 -0.65
CA ILE A 910 -2.22 -39.71 -0.16
C ILE A 910 -1.28 -39.56 1.03
N THR A 911 -0.52 -38.48 1.05
CA THR A 911 0.39 -38.13 2.15
C THR A 911 -0.09 -36.91 2.92
N ASN A 912 -0.77 -35.97 2.27
CA ASN A 912 -1.35 -34.81 2.91
C ASN A 912 -2.64 -34.38 2.20
N LEU A 913 -3.53 -33.67 2.90
CA LEU A 913 -4.80 -33.18 2.36
C LEU A 913 -5.17 -31.83 3.00
N TRP A 914 -5.84 -30.97 2.26
CA TRP A 914 -6.44 -29.73 2.74
C TRP A 914 -7.92 -29.63 2.36
N ASN A 915 -8.67 -28.78 3.06
CA ASN A 915 -10.10 -28.52 2.83
C ASN A 915 -11.06 -29.72 2.99
N ALA A 916 -10.63 -30.83 3.61
CA ALA A 916 -11.51 -31.93 4.03
C ALA A 916 -10.94 -32.66 5.27
N ASN A 917 -11.77 -33.46 5.94
CA ASN A 917 -11.31 -34.50 6.87
C ASN A 917 -11.08 -35.80 6.10
N LEU A 918 -9.92 -36.43 6.27
CA LEU A 918 -9.56 -37.69 5.61
C LEU A 918 -9.53 -38.85 6.61
N SER A 919 -10.11 -39.99 6.21
CA SER A 919 -9.97 -41.27 6.91
C SER A 919 -9.76 -42.42 5.94
N GLY A 920 -9.30 -43.57 6.43
CA GLY A 920 -8.97 -44.72 5.59
C GLY A 920 -7.53 -44.69 5.07
N SER A 921 -7.19 -45.69 4.26
CA SER A 921 -5.83 -45.93 3.76
C SER A 921 -5.86 -46.56 2.37
N ASN A 922 -6.75 -46.04 1.50
CA ASN A 922 -7.15 -46.56 0.20
C ASN A 922 -8.05 -47.83 0.26
N PRO A 923 -9.40 -47.72 0.12
CA PRO A 923 -10.15 -46.51 -0.21
C PRO A 923 -10.03 -45.45 0.90
N TYR A 924 -10.02 -44.20 0.49
CA TYR A 924 -10.06 -43.02 1.34
C TYR A 924 -11.48 -42.49 1.43
N THR A 925 -11.86 -41.99 2.60
CA THR A 925 -13.14 -41.30 2.80
C THR A 925 -12.85 -39.86 3.21
N ALA A 926 -13.25 -38.91 2.35
CA ALA A 926 -13.16 -37.47 2.59
C ALA A 926 -14.53 -36.92 3.00
N SER A 927 -14.54 -35.99 3.95
CA SER A 927 -15.77 -35.32 4.42
C SER A 927 -15.54 -33.84 4.68
N GLY A 928 -16.61 -33.05 4.58
CA GLY A 928 -16.56 -31.60 4.77
C GLY A 928 -16.06 -31.18 6.16
N LEU A 929 -15.32 -30.08 6.18
CA LEU A 929 -15.01 -29.29 7.37
C LEU A 929 -16.20 -28.38 7.70
N GLY A 930 -16.25 -27.81 8.90
CA GLY A 930 -17.39 -27.00 9.34
C GLY A 930 -17.82 -25.92 8.33
N TRP A 931 -16.86 -25.25 7.71
CA TRP A 931 -17.09 -24.14 6.77
C TRP A 931 -17.51 -24.56 5.35
N ASN A 932 -17.18 -25.78 4.89
CA ASN A 932 -17.60 -26.28 3.58
C ASN A 932 -18.57 -27.47 3.66
N SER A 933 -19.02 -27.87 4.85
CA SER A 933 -19.89 -29.03 5.04
C SER A 933 -21.27 -28.90 4.36
N VAL A 934 -21.68 -27.71 3.93
CA VAL A 934 -22.93 -27.46 3.21
C VAL A 934 -22.64 -26.96 1.79
N ILE A 935 -23.18 -27.63 0.77
CA ILE A 935 -23.06 -27.21 -0.65
C ILE A 935 -24.44 -26.80 -1.16
N GLN A 936 -24.63 -25.52 -1.48
CA GLN A 936 -25.90 -24.98 -2.00
C GLN A 936 -26.17 -25.46 -3.45
N PRO A 937 -27.44 -25.55 -3.91
CA PRO A 937 -27.78 -25.84 -5.30
C PRO A 937 -26.98 -24.99 -6.30
N GLY A 938 -26.32 -25.62 -7.27
CA GLY A 938 -25.53 -24.95 -8.30
C GLY A 938 -24.13 -24.47 -7.87
N THR A 939 -23.74 -24.70 -6.61
CA THR A 939 -22.39 -24.40 -6.09
C THR A 939 -21.56 -25.67 -5.93
N TYR A 940 -20.27 -25.51 -5.59
CA TYR A 940 -19.37 -26.65 -5.37
C TYR A 940 -18.55 -26.50 -4.09
N ALA A 941 -18.12 -27.63 -3.54
CA ALA A 941 -17.01 -27.71 -2.59
C ALA A 941 -15.83 -28.44 -3.25
N GLU A 942 -14.61 -28.01 -2.97
CA GLU A 942 -13.41 -28.64 -3.51
C GLU A 942 -12.40 -28.86 -2.40
N PHE A 943 -11.75 -30.03 -2.43
CA PHE A 943 -10.61 -30.32 -1.58
C PHE A 943 -9.45 -30.83 -2.41
N GLY A 944 -8.24 -30.44 -2.00
CA GLY A 944 -7.01 -30.85 -2.66
C GLY A 944 -6.15 -31.71 -1.75
N TYR A 945 -5.25 -32.48 -2.35
CA TYR A 945 -4.35 -33.35 -1.63
C TYR A 945 -3.03 -33.54 -2.37
N GLN A 946 -2.00 -33.86 -1.58
CA GLN A 946 -0.71 -34.32 -2.04
C GLN A 946 -0.63 -35.84 -1.89
N GLY A 947 -0.07 -36.52 -2.88
CA GLY A 947 0.16 -37.94 -2.86
C GLY A 947 1.53 -38.33 -3.40
N GLU A 948 1.86 -39.60 -3.22
CA GLU A 948 3.02 -40.25 -3.78
C GLU A 948 2.57 -41.40 -4.68
N LYS A 949 3.37 -41.71 -5.71
CA LYS A 949 3.28 -42.87 -6.62
C LYS A 949 4.67 -43.48 -6.85
N THR A 950 4.77 -44.64 -7.49
CA THR A 950 6.07 -45.18 -7.93
C THR A 950 6.59 -44.32 -9.09
N SER A 951 7.88 -43.97 -9.10
CA SER A 951 8.48 -42.96 -10.00
C SER A 951 8.39 -43.28 -11.50
N GLU A 952 8.04 -44.51 -11.87
CA GLU A 952 7.90 -44.95 -13.27
C GLU A 952 6.43 -45.08 -13.73
N GLU A 953 5.45 -44.86 -12.84
CA GLU A 953 4.02 -45.01 -13.17
C GLU A 953 3.39 -43.65 -13.57
N PRO A 954 2.48 -43.62 -14.57
CA PRO A 954 1.69 -42.43 -14.88
C PRO A 954 0.83 -42.01 -13.68
N LEU A 955 0.40 -40.75 -13.65
CA LEU A 955 -0.52 -40.30 -12.59
C LEU A 955 -1.85 -41.05 -12.74
N GLU A 956 -2.27 -41.70 -11.66
CA GLU A 956 -3.51 -42.46 -11.64
C GLU A 956 -4.68 -41.53 -11.29
N VAL A 957 -5.76 -41.59 -12.06
CA VAL A 957 -7.02 -40.94 -11.72
C VAL A 957 -7.75 -41.82 -10.69
N PRO A 958 -8.07 -41.31 -9.49
CA PRO A 958 -8.76 -42.11 -8.49
C PRO A 958 -10.19 -42.44 -8.92
N ALA A 959 -10.65 -43.64 -8.59
CA ALA A 959 -12.05 -44.01 -8.71
C ALA A 959 -12.84 -43.35 -7.57
N ILE A 960 -13.62 -42.33 -7.87
CA ILE A 960 -14.54 -41.68 -6.92
C ILE A 960 -15.81 -42.53 -6.82
N THR A 961 -16.22 -42.86 -5.60
CA THR A 961 -17.34 -43.74 -5.27
C THR A 961 -18.11 -43.19 -4.06
N GLY A 962 -19.42 -43.35 -4.03
CA GLY A 962 -20.26 -42.91 -2.92
C GLY A 962 -21.63 -42.44 -3.40
N GLU A 963 -22.65 -42.58 -2.55
CA GLU A 963 -24.06 -42.33 -2.91
C GLU A 963 -24.33 -40.91 -3.44
N MET A 964 -23.44 -39.95 -3.16
CA MET A 964 -23.55 -38.57 -3.64
C MET A 964 -22.92 -38.31 -5.01
N CYS A 965 -22.04 -39.19 -5.50
CA CYS A 965 -21.22 -39.00 -6.70
C CYS A 965 -21.56 -39.97 -7.87
N GLU A 966 -22.71 -40.67 -7.81
CA GLU A 966 -23.15 -41.66 -8.82
C GLU A 966 -23.83 -41.10 -10.07
#